data_AF-A0A226GU29-F1
#
_entry.id   AF-A0A226GU29-F1
#
_cell.length_a   1.000
_cell.length_b   1.000
_cell.length_c   1.000
_cell.angle_alpha   90.00
_cell.angle_beta   90.00
_cell.angle_gamma   90.00
#
_symmetry.space_group_name_H-M   'P 1'
#
loop_
_entity.id
_entity.type
_entity.pdbx_description
1 polymer ?
#
loop_
_entity_poly.entity_id
_entity_poly.type
_entity_poly.pdbx_seq_one_letter_code
_entity_poly.pdbx_strand_id
1 'polypeptide(L)'
;MTEAELERQNLRVDSEARDIIHNINKLKSFDENQKTRWVWELLQNAKDVATSDGVDIIFKLEDDRIEISHNGTPFETKHLVALLLKNSTKSLGCDDGTTGKYGTGFVTTHILNKEVTISGIHKNASGERHFKIEINRTSALLDEVSALNEMKKSIAKSFETINILSKCPAETINKYSHSFIYNLNESSKVYAELGLFELEKNILFTLLINKGDKERKKINSVTIIKDGATKLYTIESNPSKINGLNYLTVGENDKGILYKEVGDLIFGIPVKKSNEIYSLLRIENQAVLYKEFPLIGTEFFNLPVFIQHSEFKPTEPRDGIITIKDEEDKPDSIADSNRSCLLDFRVEYLKFLEILIQHKVQDLYHLALSGLPIETKKYTGKDWYIKMIQKPIRDFIVNKEIINTVAGKLSKIGETKFPTTNQTPNDSFYNVVIGLLPDKIPSSDCFSFLDRVINQEIENWPENISISLEQLLSSLPEIVNNKNEIPFKSLKILYQYLQSINSTLGETFCIYLNEKNEFQVRDKVKIYPHIDNEIKSVSERLGRNLDLEFLNRSLGNDIPGIGLFDLEDFYKKLNNEVISKIDPEKATEEQISAILHINTLFKTDRATKREVWLDMLKELLPTHFGEKKYISIDYDNYFQPAELWTVKYICYLIQKEIKINQFADVYFNGNIILTYDWLNRFLNYINDSREDIKAFLTRYNIIPTQNDGIFKAYSEYLYKEDNPDYFDEELKIIAKEKCIFNSGDYLIKNEIQVSDLRTTNIELITKHIDKLFEDERIATKVAIDGALHNTFNIINTWFDKHSDASSYLKTFASKRDMLYVISLGEGFSKQIKTLKEYGKSMEDIAELAKISLSASEMRELERVANELGTNELLKKAQEMISLRDQRLRWKQIGNTAENAFKKIFEGLEMEIELSNPDVGKDFEILLKSNKFSIEIKNVIEGKENVRLSILQGRTAVKEKENYALCVFTRLNDTDEITEEYFKKNSKFIKDIGYQIGDKIENWDNGLKKLFSSDEIKVYLDEKKETVYVNRSIWRKGDSFDKFMIDLQKYFNYEIT
;
A
#
# COMPACT_ATOMS: atom_id res chain seq x y z
N MET A 1 -41.04 87.18 50.12
CA MET A 1 -41.62 85.84 49.90
C MET A 1 -42.71 85.63 50.92
N THR A 2 -43.85 85.10 50.48
CA THR A 2 -44.88 84.55 51.37
C THR A 2 -44.43 83.21 51.96
N GLU A 3 -45.09 82.74 53.02
CA GLU A 3 -44.83 81.42 53.62
C GLU A 3 -44.96 80.29 52.58
N ALA A 4 -45.97 80.35 51.71
CA ALA A 4 -46.19 79.39 50.63
C ALA A 4 -45.08 79.42 49.56
N GLU A 5 -44.52 80.59 49.24
CA GLU A 5 -43.40 80.71 48.30
C GLU A 5 -42.11 80.13 48.89
N LEU A 6 -41.86 80.36 50.19
CA LEU A 6 -40.72 79.81 50.90
C LEU A 6 -40.80 78.28 50.98
N GLU A 7 -41.98 77.74 51.33
CA GLU A 7 -42.20 76.29 51.42
C GLU A 7 -42.10 75.61 50.04
N ARG A 8 -42.63 76.25 48.99
CA ARG A 8 -42.47 75.78 47.59
C ARG A 8 -41.00 75.75 47.18
N GLN A 9 -40.21 76.75 47.58
CA GLN A 9 -38.78 76.79 47.27
C GLN A 9 -38.03 75.68 48.02
N ASN A 10 -38.35 75.45 49.29
CA ASN A 10 -37.79 74.35 50.08
C ASN A 10 -38.12 72.98 49.45
N LEU A 11 -39.40 72.71 49.15
CA LEU A 11 -39.84 71.46 48.51
C LEU A 11 -39.16 71.21 47.16
N ARG A 12 -38.89 72.28 46.38
CA ARG A 12 -38.17 72.17 45.11
C ARG A 12 -36.71 71.75 45.33
N VAL A 13 -36.01 72.39 46.26
CA VAL A 13 -34.62 72.07 46.60
C VAL A 13 -34.52 70.64 47.17
N ASP A 14 -35.50 70.22 47.96
CA ASP A 14 -35.63 68.84 48.46
C ASP A 14 -35.77 67.82 47.33
N SER A 15 -36.66 68.09 46.37
CA SER A 15 -36.88 67.23 45.21
C SER A 15 -35.62 67.12 44.35
N GLU A 16 -34.96 68.25 44.05
CA GLU A 16 -33.74 68.30 43.24
C GLU A 16 -32.58 67.55 43.93
N ALA A 17 -32.42 67.71 45.25
CA ALA A 17 -31.43 66.97 46.02
C ALA A 17 -31.69 65.45 46.04
N ARG A 18 -32.93 65.01 46.23
CA ARG A 18 -33.31 63.58 46.18
C ARG A 18 -33.05 62.97 44.81
N ASP A 19 -33.40 63.69 43.74
CA ASP A 19 -33.16 63.24 42.37
C ASP A 19 -31.66 63.03 42.11
N ILE A 20 -30.81 63.96 42.53
CA ILE A 20 -29.36 63.83 42.38
C ILE A 20 -28.84 62.59 43.14
N ILE A 21 -29.26 62.39 44.39
CA ILE A 21 -28.88 61.23 45.20
C ILE A 21 -29.31 59.93 44.52
N HIS A 22 -30.56 59.86 44.05
CA HIS A 22 -31.09 58.68 43.37
C HIS A 22 -30.28 58.32 42.11
N ASN A 23 -29.93 59.31 41.28
CA ASN A 23 -29.16 59.08 40.06
C ASN A 23 -27.72 58.67 40.34
N ILE A 24 -27.06 59.27 41.34
CA ILE A 24 -25.70 58.86 41.75
C ILE A 24 -25.70 57.42 42.28
N ASN A 25 -26.72 57.05 43.06
CA ASN A 25 -26.86 55.68 43.55
C ASN A 25 -27.10 54.68 42.41
N LYS A 26 -27.84 55.07 41.36
CA LYS A 26 -28.05 54.26 40.16
C LYS A 26 -26.76 53.99 39.37
N LEU A 27 -25.74 54.84 39.47
CA LEU A 27 -24.44 54.60 38.81
C LEU A 27 -23.76 53.32 39.33
N LYS A 28 -24.03 52.90 40.57
CA LYS A 28 -23.48 51.65 41.13
C LYS A 28 -24.05 50.40 40.46
N SER A 29 -25.27 50.49 39.92
CA SER A 29 -25.95 49.37 39.25
C SER A 29 -25.67 49.31 37.75
N PHE A 30 -24.86 50.22 37.21
CA PHE A 30 -24.45 50.17 35.81
C PHE A 30 -23.51 48.98 35.60
N ASP A 31 -23.65 48.32 34.46
CA ASP A 31 -22.66 47.35 34.00
C ASP A 31 -21.33 48.06 33.64
N GLU A 32 -20.27 47.27 33.42
CA GLU A 32 -18.93 47.81 33.17
C GLU A 32 -18.86 48.66 31.88
N ASN A 33 -19.66 48.34 30.84
CA ASN A 33 -19.70 49.11 29.60
C ASN A 33 -20.44 50.43 29.80
N GLN A 34 -21.55 50.45 30.52
CA GLN A 34 -22.30 51.66 30.85
C GLN A 34 -21.47 52.64 31.68
N LYS A 35 -20.53 52.15 32.48
CA LYS A 35 -19.61 52.99 33.27
C LYS A 35 -18.60 53.75 32.40
N THR A 36 -18.33 53.36 31.16
CA THR A 36 -17.42 54.11 30.25
C THR A 36 -18.10 55.31 29.60
N ARG A 37 -19.43 55.40 29.68
CA ARG A 37 -20.26 56.40 28.99
C ARG A 37 -19.94 57.86 29.32
N TRP A 38 -19.32 58.13 30.46
CA TRP A 38 -18.91 59.48 30.87
C TRP A 38 -18.14 60.21 29.77
N VAL A 39 -17.35 59.48 28.97
CA VAL A 39 -16.53 60.06 27.89
C VAL A 39 -17.40 60.66 26.79
N TRP A 40 -18.48 59.97 26.42
CA TRP A 40 -19.42 60.41 25.39
C TRP A 40 -20.30 61.56 25.87
N GLU A 41 -20.66 61.58 27.15
CA GLU A 41 -21.45 62.68 27.73
C GLU A 41 -20.64 63.99 27.78
N LEU A 42 -19.34 63.92 28.10
CA LEU A 42 -18.45 65.10 28.06
C LEU A 42 -18.18 65.56 26.63
N LEU A 43 -17.99 64.61 25.70
CA LEU A 43 -17.77 64.91 24.29
C LEU A 43 -19.02 65.52 23.64
N GLN A 44 -20.22 65.06 24.02
CA GLN A 44 -21.49 65.68 23.68
C GLN A 44 -21.57 67.11 24.23
N ASN A 45 -21.32 67.31 25.52
CA ASN A 45 -21.36 68.64 26.14
C ASN A 45 -20.43 69.63 25.42
N ALA A 46 -19.23 69.20 25.03
CA ALA A 46 -18.30 70.02 24.26
C ALA A 46 -18.83 70.33 22.84
N LYS A 47 -19.36 69.34 22.13
CA LYS A 47 -20.01 69.53 20.82
C LYS A 47 -21.14 70.55 20.90
N ASP A 48 -21.93 70.53 21.96
CA ASP A 48 -23.08 71.41 22.14
C ASP A 48 -22.73 72.88 22.34
N VAL A 49 -21.49 73.16 22.71
CA VAL A 49 -20.97 74.52 22.80
C VAL A 49 -19.94 74.80 21.70
N ALA A 50 -19.91 73.98 20.63
CA ALA A 50 -19.06 74.24 19.49
C ALA A 50 -19.38 75.60 18.84
N THR A 51 -18.33 76.27 18.36
CA THR A 51 -18.46 77.51 17.59
C THR A 51 -18.74 77.18 16.12
N SER A 52 -18.91 78.20 15.27
CA SER A 52 -18.95 77.99 13.81
C SER A 52 -17.72 77.27 13.28
N ASP A 53 -16.57 77.48 13.94
CA ASP A 53 -15.29 76.90 13.55
C ASP A 53 -15.12 75.47 14.10
N GLY A 54 -16.07 74.97 14.90
CA GLY A 54 -16.03 73.67 15.56
C GLY A 54 -15.54 73.74 17.01
N VAL A 55 -15.22 72.56 17.56
CA VAL A 55 -14.64 72.42 18.90
C VAL A 55 -13.48 71.43 18.88
N ASP A 56 -12.41 71.78 19.60
CA ASP A 56 -11.26 70.93 19.89
C ASP A 56 -11.38 70.45 21.34
N ILE A 57 -11.19 69.15 21.56
CA ILE A 57 -11.39 68.51 22.86
C ILE A 57 -10.10 67.79 23.25
N ILE A 58 -9.67 67.94 24.50
CA ILE A 58 -8.47 67.30 25.04
C ILE A 58 -8.87 66.50 26.28
N PHE A 59 -8.58 65.20 26.27
CA PHE A 59 -8.62 64.33 27.43
C PHE A 59 -7.21 64.11 27.93
N LYS A 60 -6.93 64.46 29.19
CA LYS A 60 -5.63 64.31 29.82
C LYS A 60 -5.76 63.45 31.06
N LEU A 61 -5.18 62.26 31.03
CA LEU A 61 -5.12 61.33 32.15
C LEU A 61 -3.74 61.40 32.80
N GLU A 62 -3.72 61.77 34.08
CA GLU A 62 -2.56 61.71 34.97
C GLU A 62 -2.79 60.61 36.03
N ASP A 63 -1.81 60.38 36.91
CA ASP A 63 -1.90 59.30 37.89
C ASP A 63 -3.01 59.49 38.92
N ASP A 64 -3.27 60.75 39.30
CA ASP A 64 -4.16 61.16 40.39
C ASP A 64 -5.38 61.96 39.90
N ARG A 65 -5.50 62.23 38.61
CA ARG A 65 -6.65 62.97 38.05
C ARG A 65 -6.85 62.75 36.55
N ILE A 66 -8.05 63.02 36.09
CA ILE A 66 -8.38 63.20 34.67
C ILE A 66 -8.96 64.59 34.43
N GLU A 67 -8.42 65.28 33.44
CA GLU A 67 -8.85 66.59 32.99
C GLU A 67 -9.39 66.50 31.56
N ILE A 68 -10.61 66.97 31.36
CA ILE A 68 -11.24 67.07 30.05
C ILE A 68 -11.42 68.55 29.75
N SER A 69 -10.84 69.03 28.65
CA SER A 69 -10.90 70.44 28.27
C SER A 69 -11.37 70.67 26.83
N HIS A 70 -12.03 71.79 26.57
CA HIS A 70 -12.48 72.18 25.23
C HIS A 70 -12.48 73.70 25.01
N ASN A 71 -12.47 74.15 23.75
CA ASN A 71 -12.44 75.57 23.35
C ASN A 71 -13.81 76.14 22.91
N GLY A 72 -14.89 75.53 23.38
CA GLY A 72 -16.27 75.94 23.05
C GLY A 72 -16.69 77.29 23.64
N THR A 73 -17.96 77.65 23.44
CA THR A 73 -18.52 78.94 23.88
C THR A 73 -18.54 79.10 25.42
N PRO A 74 -18.43 80.35 25.93
CA PRO A 74 -18.46 80.62 27.38
C PRO A 74 -19.74 80.16 28.12
N PHE A 75 -19.60 79.86 29.40
CA PHE A 75 -20.72 79.54 30.29
C PHE A 75 -21.55 80.78 30.60
N GLU A 76 -22.86 80.68 30.46
CA GLU A 76 -23.80 81.65 31.04
C GLU A 76 -24.19 81.21 32.46
N THR A 77 -24.70 82.14 33.27
CA THR A 77 -25.20 81.83 34.62
C THR A 77 -26.22 80.69 34.61
N LYS A 78 -27.10 80.62 33.59
CA LYS A 78 -28.07 79.53 33.43
C LYS A 78 -27.39 78.15 33.27
N HIS A 79 -26.24 78.07 32.60
CA HIS A 79 -25.50 76.82 32.39
C HIS A 79 -24.89 76.33 33.71
N LEU A 80 -24.31 77.23 34.51
CA LEU A 80 -23.74 76.89 35.82
C LEU A 80 -24.82 76.41 36.80
N VAL A 81 -25.98 77.06 36.81
CA VAL A 81 -27.13 76.64 37.63
C VAL A 81 -27.71 75.30 37.14
N ALA A 82 -27.73 75.05 35.83
CA ALA A 82 -28.18 73.77 35.27
C ALA A 82 -27.30 72.58 35.70
N LEU A 83 -25.97 72.76 35.69
CA LEU A 83 -25.01 71.76 36.19
C LEU A 83 -25.18 71.49 37.69
N LEU A 84 -25.56 72.51 38.46
CA LEU A 84 -25.84 72.41 39.89
C LEU A 84 -27.15 71.65 40.20
N LEU A 85 -28.25 71.98 39.52
CA LEU A 85 -29.60 71.52 39.89
C LEU A 85 -30.14 70.39 39.03
N LYS A 86 -29.37 69.89 38.06
CA LYS A 86 -29.80 68.83 37.12
C LYS A 86 -31.03 69.23 36.27
N ASN A 87 -31.27 70.54 36.11
CA ASN A 87 -32.39 71.09 35.34
C ASN A 87 -31.95 71.43 33.91
N SER A 88 -32.70 70.98 32.91
CA SER A 88 -32.46 71.30 31.49
C SER A 88 -32.80 72.77 31.19
N THR A 89 -31.91 73.45 30.46
CA THR A 89 -32.15 74.82 29.96
C THR A 89 -32.81 74.86 28.57
N LYS A 90 -33.15 73.71 27.96
CA LYS A 90 -33.79 73.65 26.63
C LYS A 90 -35.33 73.54 26.74
N SER A 91 -36.05 74.22 25.84
CA SER A 91 -37.51 74.28 25.75
C SER A 91 -38.14 72.91 25.45
N LEU A 92 -39.30 72.65 26.08
CA LEU A 92 -40.18 71.52 25.77
C LEU A 92 -40.85 71.79 24.41
N GLY A 93 -40.27 71.31 23.30
CA GLY A 93 -40.92 71.43 21.99
C GLY A 93 -40.05 71.39 20.73
N CYS A 94 -38.83 70.84 20.77
CA CYS A 94 -38.11 70.51 19.53
C CYS A 94 -38.19 68.99 19.31
N ASP A 95 -38.97 68.61 18.30
CA ASP A 95 -39.22 67.23 17.83
C ASP A 95 -38.07 66.66 16.98
N ASP A 96 -36.87 67.21 17.09
CA ASP A 96 -35.72 66.84 16.26
C ASP A 96 -34.97 65.61 16.80
N GLY A 97 -35.41 65.03 17.92
CA GLY A 97 -34.74 63.87 18.53
C GLY A 97 -33.25 64.13 18.81
N THR A 98 -32.82 65.39 18.79
CA THR A 98 -31.47 65.83 19.07
C THR A 98 -31.36 65.98 20.57
N THR A 99 -30.38 65.29 21.13
CA THR A 99 -29.80 65.61 22.45
C THR A 99 -30.74 65.56 23.65
N GLY A 100 -30.63 64.46 24.42
CA GLY A 100 -31.36 64.22 25.66
C GLY A 100 -31.29 65.36 26.69
N LYS A 101 -32.24 65.31 27.63
CA LYS A 101 -32.41 66.23 28.76
C LYS A 101 -31.06 66.53 29.45
N TYR A 102 -30.46 67.68 29.17
CA TYR A 102 -29.21 68.12 29.81
C TYR A 102 -29.43 68.22 31.32
N GLY A 103 -28.65 67.45 32.07
CA GLY A 103 -28.76 67.32 33.52
C GLY A 103 -28.43 65.90 33.99
N THR A 104 -28.94 64.86 33.33
CA THR A 104 -28.62 63.46 33.66
C THR A 104 -27.21 63.05 33.20
N GLY A 105 -26.79 63.48 32.00
CA GLY A 105 -25.47 63.17 31.43
C GLY A 105 -24.31 63.59 32.33
N PHE A 106 -24.36 64.80 32.90
CA PHE A 106 -23.33 65.27 33.84
C PHE A 106 -23.31 64.47 35.15
N VAL A 107 -24.44 63.92 35.61
CA VAL A 107 -24.42 63.04 36.78
C VAL A 107 -23.65 61.75 36.47
N THR A 108 -23.70 61.23 35.24
CA THR A 108 -22.97 60.00 34.86
C THR A 108 -21.45 60.13 35.01
N THR A 109 -20.89 61.32 34.83
CA THR A 109 -19.45 61.56 34.97
C THR A 109 -18.97 61.42 36.42
N HIS A 110 -19.88 61.43 37.39
CA HIS A 110 -19.56 61.23 38.79
C HIS A 110 -19.16 59.77 39.11
N ILE A 111 -19.20 58.88 38.11
CA ILE A 111 -18.55 57.57 38.16
C ILE A 111 -17.03 57.69 38.33
N LEU A 112 -16.42 58.77 37.78
CA LEU A 112 -15.00 59.07 37.94
C LEU A 112 -14.72 59.58 39.35
N ASN A 113 -15.44 60.61 39.77
CA ASN A 113 -15.42 61.08 41.15
C ASN A 113 -16.71 61.86 41.45
N LYS A 114 -17.23 61.70 42.67
CA LYS A 114 -18.41 62.46 43.16
C LYS A 114 -18.09 63.93 43.40
N GLU A 115 -16.82 64.30 43.40
CA GLU A 115 -16.35 65.66 43.42
C GLU A 115 -15.73 66.01 42.06
N VAL A 116 -16.17 67.14 41.51
CA VAL A 116 -15.69 67.64 40.23
C VAL A 116 -15.39 69.13 40.34
N THR A 117 -14.21 69.50 39.85
CA THR A 117 -13.82 70.91 39.69
C THR A 117 -14.10 71.33 38.26
N ILE A 118 -14.84 72.42 38.10
CA ILE A 118 -15.16 73.03 36.82
C ILE A 118 -14.46 74.37 36.74
N SER A 119 -13.66 74.58 35.70
CA SER A 119 -13.05 75.86 35.38
C SER A 119 -13.35 76.27 33.95
N GLY A 120 -13.39 77.57 33.70
CA GLY A 120 -13.59 78.08 32.35
C GLY A 120 -13.94 79.55 32.34
N ILE A 121 -14.65 79.96 31.29
CA ILE A 121 -15.05 81.36 31.09
C ILE A 121 -16.55 81.52 31.37
N HIS A 122 -16.90 82.48 32.23
CA HIS A 122 -18.27 82.88 32.52
C HIS A 122 -18.62 84.24 31.89
N LYS A 123 -19.67 84.25 31.05
CA LYS A 123 -20.20 85.42 30.35
C LYS A 123 -21.55 85.84 30.91
N ASN A 124 -21.69 87.12 31.20
CA ASN A 124 -22.95 87.76 31.57
C ASN A 124 -22.99 89.21 31.03
N ALA A 125 -24.04 89.96 31.38
CA ALA A 125 -24.19 91.36 30.94
C ALA A 125 -23.01 92.28 31.33
N SER A 126 -22.25 91.95 32.37
CA SER A 126 -21.11 92.74 32.84
C SER A 126 -19.79 92.41 32.10
N GLY A 127 -19.75 91.40 31.23
CA GLY A 127 -18.56 91.03 30.44
C GLY A 127 -18.23 89.54 30.48
N GLU A 128 -16.94 89.19 30.44
CA GLU A 128 -16.43 87.81 30.55
C GLU A 128 -15.40 87.74 31.69
N ARG A 129 -15.31 86.61 32.39
CA ARG A 129 -14.27 86.39 33.43
C ARG A 129 -13.96 84.91 33.61
N HIS A 130 -12.79 84.59 34.15
CA HIS A 130 -12.49 83.22 34.54
C HIS A 130 -13.29 82.80 35.77
N PHE A 131 -13.63 81.52 35.86
CA PHE A 131 -14.24 80.95 37.05
C PHE A 131 -13.63 79.60 37.40
N LYS A 132 -13.78 79.25 38.67
CA LYS A 132 -13.54 77.91 39.21
C LYS A 132 -14.59 77.60 40.26
N ILE A 133 -15.37 76.54 40.05
CA ILE A 133 -16.41 76.08 40.98
C ILE A 133 -16.18 74.59 41.24
N GLU A 134 -16.31 74.20 42.51
CA GLU A 134 -16.30 72.82 42.93
C GLU A 134 -17.74 72.34 43.18
N ILE A 135 -18.09 71.18 42.63
CA ILE A 135 -19.36 70.51 42.87
C ILE A 135 -19.04 69.22 43.64
N ASN A 136 -19.52 69.14 44.88
CA ASN A 136 -19.29 68.01 45.76
C ASN A 136 -20.58 67.22 46.01
N ARG A 137 -20.59 65.95 45.59
CA ARG A 137 -21.72 65.01 45.74
C ARG A 137 -21.42 63.82 46.64
N THR A 138 -20.35 63.88 47.43
CA THR A 138 -19.92 62.78 48.31
C THR A 138 -20.99 62.39 49.34
N SER A 139 -21.86 63.34 49.73
CA SER A 139 -22.98 63.15 50.64
C SER A 139 -23.99 62.08 50.18
N ALA A 140 -24.05 61.75 48.89
CA ALA A 140 -24.90 60.66 48.38
C ALA A 140 -24.51 59.26 48.92
N LEU A 141 -23.37 59.13 49.62
CA LEU A 141 -22.93 57.91 50.29
C LEU A 141 -23.52 57.70 51.68
N LEU A 142 -24.12 58.73 52.27
CA LEU A 142 -24.67 58.68 53.63
C LEU A 142 -26.05 57.99 53.65
N ASP A 143 -26.59 57.76 54.84
CA ASP A 143 -27.99 57.37 55.00
C ASP A 143 -28.93 58.45 54.42
N GLU A 144 -30.15 58.07 54.03
CA GLU A 144 -31.05 58.92 53.23
C GLU A 144 -31.31 60.30 53.85
N VAL A 145 -31.48 60.38 55.18
CA VAL A 145 -31.76 61.62 55.89
C VAL A 145 -30.52 62.52 55.92
N SER A 146 -29.37 61.96 56.27
CA SER A 146 -28.10 62.69 56.30
C SER A 146 -27.65 63.13 54.90
N ALA A 147 -27.81 62.26 53.90
CA ALA A 147 -27.48 62.52 52.50
C ALA A 147 -28.28 63.72 51.97
N LEU A 148 -29.58 63.76 52.25
CA LEU A 148 -30.46 64.85 51.83
C LEU A 148 -30.02 66.19 52.45
N ASN A 149 -29.77 66.24 53.76
CA ASN A 149 -29.38 67.47 54.44
C ASN A 149 -28.02 68.00 53.96
N GLU A 150 -27.01 67.13 53.83
CA GLU A 150 -25.67 67.52 53.37
C GLU A 150 -25.67 67.88 51.87
N MET A 151 -26.46 67.20 51.03
CA MET A 151 -26.62 67.58 49.62
C MET A 151 -27.23 68.97 49.46
N LYS A 152 -28.25 69.33 50.26
CA LYS A 152 -28.82 70.69 50.26
C LYS A 152 -27.79 71.75 50.63
N LYS A 153 -26.98 71.51 51.66
CA LYS A 153 -25.89 72.41 52.07
C LYS A 153 -24.86 72.59 50.95
N SER A 154 -24.47 71.49 50.29
CA SER A 154 -23.55 71.52 49.14
C SER A 154 -24.11 72.36 47.99
N ILE A 155 -25.38 72.14 47.62
CA ILE A 155 -26.08 72.90 46.59
C ILE A 155 -26.13 74.40 46.95
N ALA A 156 -26.48 74.74 48.19
CA ALA A 156 -26.55 76.12 48.65
C ALA A 156 -25.18 76.83 48.58
N LYS A 157 -24.11 76.15 49.02
CA LYS A 157 -22.73 76.69 48.98
C LYS A 157 -22.26 76.96 47.55
N SER A 158 -22.46 76.01 46.63
CA SER A 158 -22.09 76.19 45.23
C SER A 158 -22.97 77.25 44.54
N PHE A 159 -24.24 77.37 44.91
CA PHE A 159 -25.12 78.46 44.43
C PHE A 159 -24.63 79.84 44.89
N GLU A 160 -24.22 79.97 46.15
CA GLU A 160 -23.61 81.21 46.66
C GLU A 160 -22.33 81.56 45.92
N THR A 161 -21.49 80.56 45.60
CA THR A 161 -20.28 80.73 44.80
C THR A 161 -20.60 81.26 43.40
N ILE A 162 -21.64 80.73 42.73
CA ILE A 162 -22.12 81.23 41.44
C ILE A 162 -22.64 82.67 41.55
N ASN A 163 -23.35 83.00 42.63
CA ASN A 163 -23.84 84.36 42.87
C ASN A 163 -22.69 85.37 43.04
N ILE A 164 -21.65 85.01 43.80
CA ILE A 164 -20.44 85.82 43.94
C ILE A 164 -19.76 85.99 42.58
N LEU A 165 -19.57 84.91 41.83
CA LEU A 165 -18.98 84.92 40.50
C LEU A 165 -19.71 85.85 39.53
N SER A 166 -21.05 85.88 39.58
CA SER A 166 -21.87 86.73 38.71
C SER A 166 -21.62 88.23 38.91
N LYS A 167 -21.06 88.62 40.06
CA LYS A 167 -20.75 90.00 40.44
C LYS A 167 -19.27 90.38 40.25
N CYS A 168 -18.41 89.41 39.89
CA CYS A 168 -16.99 89.68 39.64
C CYS A 168 -16.79 90.60 38.41
N PRO A 169 -15.76 91.47 38.44
CA PRO A 169 -15.43 92.35 37.33
C PRO A 169 -15.07 91.55 36.07
N ALA A 170 -15.21 92.17 34.91
CA ALA A 170 -14.82 91.57 33.64
C ALA A 170 -13.30 91.59 33.44
N GLU A 171 -12.83 90.62 32.66
CA GLU A 171 -11.43 90.38 32.32
C GLU A 171 -11.28 90.32 30.79
N THR A 172 -10.08 90.60 30.27
CA THR A 172 -9.76 90.38 28.86
C THR A 172 -9.37 88.93 28.62
N ILE A 173 -10.05 88.26 27.70
CA ILE A 173 -9.89 86.83 27.45
C ILE A 173 -9.50 86.61 25.99
N ASN A 174 -8.35 85.96 25.79
CA ASN A 174 -7.76 85.75 24.45
C ASN A 174 -8.10 84.38 23.85
N LYS A 175 -8.42 83.39 24.68
CA LYS A 175 -8.73 82.02 24.23
C LYS A 175 -9.75 81.40 25.19
N TYR A 176 -10.79 80.79 24.63
CA TYR A 176 -11.71 80.00 25.43
C TYR A 176 -11.09 78.64 25.75
N SER A 177 -11.09 78.31 27.03
CA SER A 177 -10.72 77.01 27.53
C SER A 177 -11.60 76.73 28.74
N HIS A 178 -12.29 75.61 28.69
CA HIS A 178 -13.17 75.12 29.74
C HIS A 178 -12.69 73.73 30.12
N SER A 179 -12.65 73.40 31.41
CA SER A 179 -12.19 72.11 31.88
C SER A 179 -13.04 71.54 33.02
N PHE A 180 -13.17 70.21 32.97
CA PHE A 180 -13.73 69.37 34.03
C PHE A 180 -12.61 68.50 34.58
N ILE A 181 -12.33 68.62 35.87
CA ILE A 181 -11.23 67.92 36.55
C ILE A 181 -11.83 67.00 37.61
N TYR A 182 -11.51 65.72 37.50
CA TYR A 182 -11.88 64.68 38.46
C TYR A 182 -10.60 64.10 39.08
N ASN A 183 -10.46 64.20 40.39
CA ASN A 183 -9.38 63.50 41.10
C ASN A 183 -9.69 62.01 41.11
N LEU A 184 -8.69 61.17 40.86
CA LEU A 184 -8.86 59.73 40.73
C LEU A 184 -8.25 59.01 41.93
N ASN A 185 -8.98 58.04 42.46
CA ASN A 185 -8.45 56.93 43.25
C ASN A 185 -8.23 55.70 42.35
N GLU A 186 -7.64 54.63 42.90
CA GLU A 186 -7.36 53.38 42.19
C GLU A 186 -8.58 52.82 41.44
N SER A 187 -9.75 52.76 42.09
CA SER A 187 -10.97 52.23 41.47
C SER A 187 -11.51 53.09 40.32
N SER A 188 -11.45 54.42 40.46
CA SER A 188 -11.90 55.35 39.42
C SER A 188 -10.90 55.47 38.26
N LYS A 189 -9.61 55.23 38.50
CA LYS A 189 -8.59 55.23 37.46
C LYS A 189 -8.88 54.15 36.41
N VAL A 190 -9.30 52.96 36.85
CA VAL A 190 -9.74 51.88 35.94
C VAL A 190 -10.88 52.37 35.02
N TYR A 191 -11.88 53.07 35.53
CA TYR A 191 -12.99 53.59 34.71
C TYR A 191 -12.60 54.75 33.79
N ALA A 192 -11.62 55.57 34.21
CA ALA A 192 -11.03 56.59 33.34
C ALA A 192 -10.30 55.93 32.16
N GLU A 193 -9.51 54.89 32.43
CA GLU A 193 -8.77 54.14 31.41
C GLU A 193 -9.70 53.40 30.45
N LEU A 194 -10.72 52.70 30.98
CA LEU A 194 -11.73 52.02 30.16
C LEU A 194 -12.53 53.01 29.30
N GLY A 195 -12.87 54.18 29.84
CA GLY A 195 -13.54 55.25 29.10
C GLY A 195 -12.71 55.79 27.93
N LEU A 196 -11.41 56.06 28.16
CA LEU A 196 -10.51 56.48 27.08
C LEU A 196 -10.27 55.38 26.05
N PHE A 197 -10.18 54.11 26.49
CA PHE A 197 -10.08 52.98 25.59
C PHE A 197 -11.33 52.84 24.70
N GLU A 198 -12.53 53.03 25.27
CA GLU A 198 -13.78 53.03 24.52
C GLU A 198 -13.85 54.19 23.53
N LEU A 199 -13.36 55.37 23.91
CA LEU A 199 -13.21 56.51 23.01
C LEU A 199 -12.28 56.19 21.84
N GLU A 200 -11.06 55.70 22.11
CA GLU A 200 -10.07 55.38 21.07
C GLU A 200 -10.61 54.37 20.03
N LYS A 201 -11.42 53.41 20.47
CA LYS A 201 -12.04 52.42 19.59
C LYS A 201 -13.06 53.01 18.61
N ASN A 202 -13.87 53.95 19.06
CA ASN A 202 -15.04 54.44 18.31
C ASN A 202 -14.87 55.87 17.77
N ILE A 203 -13.77 56.56 18.10
CA ILE A 203 -13.56 57.98 17.77
C ILE A 203 -13.56 58.23 16.27
N LEU A 204 -13.01 57.31 15.46
CA LEU A 204 -12.86 57.52 14.02
C LEU A 204 -14.21 57.71 13.32
N PHE A 205 -15.14 56.77 13.53
CA PHE A 205 -16.49 56.86 12.97
C PHE A 205 -17.29 57.98 13.65
N THR A 206 -17.05 58.24 14.94
CA THR A 206 -17.68 59.37 15.65
C THR A 206 -17.32 60.73 15.03
N LEU A 207 -16.04 60.97 14.71
CA LEU A 207 -15.62 62.20 14.06
C LEU A 207 -16.21 62.33 12.64
N LEU A 208 -16.30 61.22 11.89
CA LEU A 208 -16.95 61.22 10.57
C LEU A 208 -18.40 61.69 10.63
N ILE A 209 -19.17 61.20 11.61
CA ILE A 209 -20.57 61.60 11.82
C ILE A 209 -20.67 63.08 12.22
N ASN A 210 -19.68 63.59 12.96
CA ASN A 210 -19.66 64.94 13.52
C ASN A 210 -18.80 65.94 12.70
N LYS A 211 -18.61 65.71 11.40
CA LYS A 211 -17.76 66.52 10.51
C LYS A 211 -18.32 67.90 10.09
N GLY A 212 -19.64 68.13 10.24
CA GLY A 212 -20.23 69.48 10.21
C GLY A 212 -20.82 70.01 8.89
N ASP A 213 -21.33 69.17 7.99
CA ASP A 213 -21.68 69.62 6.62
C ASP A 213 -23.10 70.24 6.43
N LYS A 214 -23.97 70.29 7.46
CA LYS A 214 -25.41 70.65 7.32
C LYS A 214 -25.98 71.46 8.51
N GLU A 215 -25.47 72.66 8.79
CA GLU A 215 -25.85 73.49 9.98
C GLU A 215 -25.65 72.81 11.36
N ARG A 216 -25.06 71.61 11.38
CA ARG A 216 -24.80 70.82 12.57
C ARG A 216 -23.46 71.22 13.19
N LYS A 217 -23.42 71.23 14.52
CA LYS A 217 -22.20 71.48 15.31
C LYS A 217 -21.14 70.43 14.99
N LYS A 218 -19.90 70.90 14.80
CA LYS A 218 -18.75 70.11 14.36
C LYS A 218 -17.77 69.84 15.49
N ILE A 219 -17.15 68.66 15.50
CA ILE A 219 -15.96 68.35 16.30
C ILE A 219 -14.76 68.35 15.35
N ASN A 220 -13.76 69.20 15.62
CA ASN A 220 -12.58 69.32 14.78
C ASN A 220 -11.54 68.26 15.11
N SER A 221 -11.24 68.13 16.40
CA SER A 221 -10.21 67.24 16.89
C SER A 221 -10.51 66.73 18.28
N VAL A 222 -10.01 65.52 18.54
CA VAL A 222 -9.94 64.96 19.89
C VAL A 222 -8.50 64.59 20.16
N THR A 223 -7.93 65.10 21.24
CA THR A 223 -6.57 64.78 21.69
C THR A 223 -6.64 63.97 22.96
N ILE A 224 -5.94 62.83 23.01
CA ILE A 224 -5.79 62.02 24.21
C ILE A 224 -4.33 62.09 24.67
N ILE A 225 -4.12 62.55 25.90
CA ILE A 225 -2.82 62.64 26.56
C ILE A 225 -2.81 61.66 27.73
N LYS A 226 -2.01 60.61 27.64
CA LYS A 226 -1.88 59.57 28.67
C LYS A 226 -0.43 59.06 28.73
N ASP A 227 0.11 58.88 29.93
CA ASP A 227 1.45 58.32 30.16
C ASP A 227 2.59 59.03 29.38
N GLY A 228 2.47 60.35 29.21
CA GLY A 228 3.41 61.17 28.43
C GLY A 228 3.26 61.04 26.90
N ALA A 229 2.38 60.18 26.40
CA ALA A 229 2.04 60.07 24.98
C ALA A 229 0.84 60.97 24.63
N THR A 230 0.93 61.65 23.48
CA THR A 230 -0.14 62.49 22.93
C THR A 230 -0.61 61.87 21.61
N LYS A 231 -1.89 61.49 21.54
CA LYS A 231 -2.55 61.03 20.31
C LYS A 231 -3.57 62.06 19.86
N LEU A 232 -3.40 62.60 18.65
CA LEU A 232 -4.34 63.52 18.03
C LEU A 232 -5.21 62.76 17.02
N TYR A 233 -6.53 62.88 17.16
CA TYR A 233 -7.51 62.33 16.24
C TYR A 233 -8.16 63.46 15.46
N THR A 234 -7.89 63.47 14.16
CA THR A 234 -8.50 64.36 13.16
C THR A 234 -8.92 63.53 11.97
N ILE A 235 -9.96 63.97 11.26
CA ILE A 235 -10.43 63.29 10.05
C ILE A 235 -9.82 63.92 8.81
N GLU A 236 -9.23 63.07 7.97
CA GLU A 236 -8.81 63.43 6.62
C GLU A 236 -9.65 62.61 5.64
N SER A 237 -10.61 63.27 4.98
CA SER A 237 -11.44 62.63 3.97
C SER A 237 -10.67 62.56 2.67
N ASN A 238 -10.28 61.36 2.27
CA ASN A 238 -9.61 61.12 1.00
C ASN A 238 -10.58 60.38 0.05
N PRO A 239 -10.65 60.77 -1.23
CA PRO A 239 -11.40 59.98 -2.20
C PRO A 239 -10.83 58.55 -2.22
N SER A 240 -11.70 57.55 -2.09
CA SER A 240 -11.27 56.16 -2.21
C SER A 240 -10.82 55.89 -3.64
N LYS A 241 -9.93 54.91 -3.80
CA LYS A 241 -9.59 54.35 -5.12
C LYS A 241 -10.68 53.42 -5.66
N ILE A 242 -11.61 53.02 -4.79
CA ILE A 242 -12.81 52.25 -5.16
C ILE A 242 -13.92 53.24 -5.52
N ASN A 243 -14.30 53.27 -6.80
CA ASN A 243 -15.34 54.17 -7.29
C ASN A 243 -16.65 53.97 -6.50
N GLY A 244 -17.22 55.08 -6.02
CA GLY A 244 -18.48 55.09 -5.27
C GLY A 244 -18.31 54.93 -3.75
N LEU A 245 -17.09 54.74 -3.24
CA LEU A 245 -16.78 54.71 -1.81
C LEU A 245 -15.86 55.87 -1.43
N ASN A 246 -15.88 56.24 -0.15
CA ASN A 246 -14.94 57.18 0.45
C ASN A 246 -13.99 56.43 1.40
N TYR A 247 -12.80 56.98 1.64
CA TYR A 247 -11.83 56.41 2.58
C TYR A 247 -11.46 57.43 3.65
N LEU A 248 -11.62 57.02 4.90
CA LEU A 248 -11.29 57.80 6.08
C LEU A 248 -10.11 57.17 6.81
N THR A 249 -9.12 57.97 7.19
CA THR A 249 -7.99 57.57 8.03
C THR A 249 -7.69 58.62 9.11
N VAL A 250 -6.87 58.24 10.10
CA VAL A 250 -6.31 59.14 11.11
C VAL A 250 -4.79 59.17 10.94
N GLY A 251 -4.25 60.31 10.50
CA GLY A 251 -2.81 60.48 10.26
C GLY A 251 -2.23 59.48 9.25
N GLU A 252 -0.94 59.14 9.40
CA GLU A 252 -0.22 58.18 8.55
C GLU A 252 -0.47 56.71 8.95
N ASN A 253 -1.69 56.35 9.35
CA ASN A 253 -2.02 54.97 9.71
C ASN A 253 -2.51 54.17 8.50
N ASP A 254 -2.14 52.89 8.44
CA ASP A 254 -2.64 51.95 7.44
C ASP A 254 -4.07 51.47 7.73
N LYS A 255 -4.60 51.72 8.94
CA LYS A 255 -5.98 51.43 9.32
C LYS A 255 -6.91 52.61 9.06
N GLY A 256 -8.05 52.33 8.44
CA GLY A 256 -9.09 53.33 8.17
C GLY A 256 -10.47 52.71 8.00
N ILE A 257 -11.41 53.49 7.46
CA ILE A 257 -12.78 53.06 7.19
C ILE A 257 -13.10 53.33 5.71
N LEU A 258 -13.53 52.30 4.98
CA LEU A 258 -14.24 52.49 3.72
C LEU A 258 -15.71 52.75 4.04
N TYR A 259 -16.24 53.89 3.61
CA TYR A 259 -17.59 54.30 3.97
C TYR A 259 -18.38 54.83 2.78
N LYS A 260 -19.70 54.86 2.97
CA LYS A 260 -20.66 55.44 2.05
C LYS A 260 -21.57 56.40 2.82
N GLU A 261 -21.89 57.52 2.20
CA GLU A 261 -22.82 58.52 2.72
C GLU A 261 -23.92 58.75 1.68
N VAL A 262 -25.16 58.50 2.06
CA VAL A 262 -26.34 58.59 1.20
C VAL A 262 -27.48 59.24 1.97
N GLY A 263 -27.78 60.51 1.68
CA GLY A 263 -28.86 61.25 2.35
C GLY A 263 -28.59 61.45 3.84
N ASP A 264 -29.32 60.69 4.66
CA ASP A 264 -29.26 60.69 6.14
C ASP A 264 -28.56 59.45 6.73
N LEU A 265 -28.09 58.54 5.86
CA LEU A 265 -27.40 57.32 6.21
C LEU A 265 -25.89 57.45 5.96
N ILE A 266 -25.09 57.11 6.97
CA ILE A 266 -23.64 56.92 6.86
C ILE A 266 -23.32 55.52 7.38
N PHE A 267 -22.58 54.73 6.61
CA PHE A 267 -22.11 53.43 7.08
C PHE A 267 -20.74 53.11 6.50
N GLY A 268 -19.97 52.29 7.20
CA GLY A 268 -18.62 51.95 6.76
C GLY A 268 -18.04 50.73 7.44
N ILE A 269 -17.04 50.15 6.79
CA ILE A 269 -16.32 48.95 7.23
C ILE A 269 -14.87 49.32 7.54
N PRO A 270 -14.30 48.87 8.68
CA PRO A 270 -12.88 49.07 8.94
C PRO A 270 -12.04 48.25 7.95
N VAL A 271 -10.95 48.86 7.49
CA VAL A 271 -10.02 48.25 6.54
C VAL A 271 -8.58 48.55 6.91
N LYS A 272 -7.68 47.67 6.49
CA LYS A 272 -6.25 47.94 6.39
C LYS A 272 -5.93 48.25 4.92
N LYS A 273 -5.24 49.36 4.67
CA LYS A 273 -4.76 49.78 3.36
C LYS A 273 -3.26 49.49 3.26
N SER A 274 -2.89 48.58 2.36
CA SER A 274 -1.49 48.31 2.03
C SER A 274 -1.27 48.66 0.55
N ASN A 275 -0.48 49.70 0.29
CA ASN A 275 -0.36 50.32 -1.02
C ASN A 275 -1.75 50.73 -1.57
N GLU A 276 -2.19 50.12 -2.66
CA GLU A 276 -3.47 50.36 -3.32
C GLU A 276 -4.51 49.25 -3.05
N ILE A 277 -4.21 48.30 -2.14
CA ILE A 277 -5.09 47.17 -1.81
C ILE A 277 -5.72 47.40 -0.43
N TYR A 278 -7.01 47.12 -0.34
CA TYR A 278 -7.76 47.13 0.92
C TYR A 278 -8.01 45.70 1.39
N SER A 279 -7.82 45.46 2.69
CA SER A 279 -8.15 44.22 3.39
C SER A 279 -9.16 44.52 4.48
N LEU A 280 -10.26 43.78 4.54
CA LEU A 280 -11.30 44.00 5.55
C LEU A 280 -10.77 43.67 6.95
N LEU A 281 -11.16 44.47 7.94
CA LEU A 281 -10.90 44.21 9.35
C LEU A 281 -12.19 43.82 10.07
N ARG A 282 -12.06 43.09 11.18
CA ARG A 282 -13.19 42.76 12.05
C ARG A 282 -13.54 43.94 12.95
N ILE A 283 -14.83 44.10 13.22
CA ILE A 283 -15.31 44.94 14.32
C ILE A 283 -15.41 44.03 15.56
N GLU A 284 -14.58 44.28 16.56
CA GLU A 284 -14.51 43.46 17.77
C GLU A 284 -14.70 44.34 19.01
N ASN A 285 -15.74 44.06 19.80
CA ASN A 285 -16.05 44.78 21.04
C ASN A 285 -16.11 46.31 20.85
N GLN A 286 -16.84 46.74 19.80
CA GLN A 286 -17.09 48.14 19.45
C GLN A 286 -18.56 48.31 19.08
N ALA A 287 -19.17 49.42 19.48
CA ALA A 287 -20.53 49.74 19.10
C ALA A 287 -20.63 49.87 17.57
N VAL A 288 -21.67 49.26 16.98
CA VAL A 288 -21.89 49.31 15.53
C VAL A 288 -22.99 50.28 15.12
N LEU A 289 -23.90 50.62 16.03
CA LEU A 289 -24.97 51.60 15.74
C LEU A 289 -24.63 52.95 16.35
N TYR A 290 -24.94 54.00 15.60
CA TYR A 290 -24.66 55.39 15.96
C TYR A 290 -25.86 56.27 15.63
N LYS A 291 -26.06 57.31 16.43
CA LYS A 291 -26.92 58.45 16.04
C LYS A 291 -26.08 59.70 15.83
N GLU A 292 -25.59 60.27 16.92
CA GLU A 292 -24.53 61.30 16.93
C GLU A 292 -23.25 60.77 17.57
N PHE A 293 -23.40 59.81 18.48
CA PHE A 293 -22.36 59.10 19.20
C PHE A 293 -22.69 57.60 19.18
N PRO A 294 -21.74 56.72 19.53
CA PRO A 294 -21.97 55.28 19.52
C PRO A 294 -23.05 54.89 20.54
N LEU A 295 -23.88 53.91 20.16
CA LEU A 295 -24.84 53.29 21.07
C LEU A 295 -24.16 52.12 21.78
N ILE A 296 -23.58 52.40 22.95
CA ILE A 296 -22.82 51.44 23.77
C ILE A 296 -23.75 50.37 24.31
N GLY A 297 -23.57 49.12 23.87
CA GLY A 297 -24.53 48.01 23.98
C GLY A 297 -24.81 47.32 22.65
N THR A 298 -24.40 47.91 21.52
CA THR A 298 -24.58 47.37 20.17
C THR A 298 -23.36 46.60 19.65
N GLU A 299 -22.43 46.21 20.51
CA GLU A 299 -21.19 45.52 20.13
C GLU A 299 -21.44 44.15 19.49
N PHE A 300 -22.55 43.51 19.88
CA PHE A 300 -22.96 42.20 19.39
C PHE A 300 -24.23 42.27 18.52
N PHE A 301 -24.39 43.37 17.77
CA PHE A 301 -25.44 43.51 16.78
C PHE A 301 -25.19 42.67 15.50
N ASN A 302 -23.98 42.09 15.38
CA ASN A 302 -23.60 41.09 14.37
C ASN A 302 -23.70 41.57 12.90
N LEU A 303 -23.23 42.79 12.66
CA LEU A 303 -22.97 43.32 11.32
C LEU A 303 -21.49 43.74 11.21
N PRO A 304 -20.84 43.61 10.04
CA PRO A 304 -19.43 43.92 9.87
C PRO A 304 -19.21 45.39 9.54
N VAL A 305 -20.19 46.26 9.79
CA VAL A 305 -20.16 47.68 9.45
C VAL A 305 -20.70 48.54 10.58
N PHE A 306 -20.14 49.73 10.73
CA PHE A 306 -20.72 50.81 11.53
C PHE A 306 -21.86 51.46 10.75
N ILE A 307 -22.95 51.81 11.42
CA ILE A 307 -24.17 52.34 10.83
C ILE A 307 -24.63 53.55 11.63
N GLN A 308 -24.83 54.66 10.94
CA GLN A 308 -25.44 55.86 11.46
C GLN A 308 -26.62 56.26 10.59
N HIS A 309 -27.73 56.60 11.23
CA HIS A 309 -28.88 57.22 10.57
C HIS A 309 -29.40 58.38 11.42
N SER A 310 -29.69 59.55 10.82
CA SER A 310 -30.15 60.72 11.59
C SER A 310 -31.47 60.46 12.31
N GLU A 311 -32.36 59.72 11.66
CA GLU A 311 -33.70 59.39 12.17
C GLU A 311 -33.74 58.22 13.17
N PHE A 312 -32.59 57.61 13.52
CA PHE A 312 -32.61 56.61 14.59
C PHE A 312 -33.17 57.23 15.89
N LYS A 313 -34.02 56.47 16.57
CA LYS A 313 -34.58 56.77 17.89
C LYS A 313 -34.03 55.76 18.90
N PRO A 314 -32.92 56.09 19.58
CA PRO A 314 -32.29 55.21 20.55
C PRO A 314 -33.19 54.97 21.77
N THR A 315 -32.93 53.88 22.48
CA THR A 315 -33.44 53.64 23.83
C THR A 315 -32.97 54.73 24.81
N GLU A 316 -33.61 54.84 25.97
CA GLU A 316 -33.03 55.52 27.14
C GLU A 316 -32.51 54.44 28.11
N PRO A 317 -31.33 53.87 27.84
CA PRO A 317 -30.06 54.53 28.09
C PRO A 317 -29.10 54.64 26.88
N ARG A 318 -29.59 54.80 25.65
CA ARG A 318 -28.79 54.91 24.40
C ARG A 318 -27.86 53.72 24.14
N ASP A 319 -28.33 52.54 24.48
CA ASP A 319 -27.62 51.27 24.31
C ASP A 319 -28.12 50.45 23.11
N GLY A 320 -29.12 50.95 22.39
CA GLY A 320 -29.67 50.30 21.21
C GLY A 320 -30.81 51.07 20.56
N ILE A 321 -31.52 50.40 19.65
CA ILE A 321 -32.72 50.92 18.96
C ILE A 321 -33.87 49.92 19.12
N ILE A 322 -35.10 50.40 19.25
CA ILE A 322 -36.29 49.54 19.38
C ILE A 322 -36.88 49.30 17.99
N THR A 323 -37.02 48.04 17.58
CA THR A 323 -37.76 47.65 16.35
C THR A 323 -38.90 46.68 16.59
N ILE A 324 -39.13 46.26 17.83
CA ILE A 324 -40.29 45.42 18.20
C ILE A 324 -41.55 46.29 18.29
N LYS A 325 -42.70 45.71 17.91
CA LYS A 325 -44.01 46.34 18.02
C LYS A 325 -44.91 45.44 18.87
N ASP A 326 -45.74 46.03 19.72
CA ASP A 326 -46.71 45.26 20.53
C ASP A 326 -47.76 44.58 19.64
N GLU A 327 -48.22 45.28 18.60
CA GLU A 327 -49.11 44.75 17.56
C GLU A 327 -48.56 45.16 16.19
N GLU A 328 -48.29 44.20 15.32
CA GLU A 328 -47.61 44.43 14.04
C GLU A 328 -48.39 45.40 13.12
N ASP A 329 -49.73 45.32 13.16
CA ASP A 329 -50.65 46.13 12.36
C ASP A 329 -50.90 47.54 12.93
N LYS A 330 -50.48 47.84 14.16
CA LYS A 330 -50.64 49.18 14.75
C LYS A 330 -49.39 50.04 14.52
N PRO A 331 -49.52 51.33 14.21
CA PRO A 331 -48.35 52.19 14.08
C PRO A 331 -47.65 52.40 15.42
N ASP A 332 -46.32 52.28 15.42
CA ASP A 332 -45.45 52.64 16.53
C ASP A 332 -44.37 53.58 16.00
N SER A 333 -44.46 54.86 16.36
CA SER A 333 -43.59 55.89 15.80
C SER A 333 -42.08 55.69 16.08
N ILE A 334 -41.71 54.95 17.12
CA ILE A 334 -40.32 54.66 17.46
C ILE A 334 -39.86 53.45 16.65
N ALA A 335 -40.62 52.36 16.73
CA ALA A 335 -40.27 51.11 16.06
C ALA A 335 -40.31 51.25 14.53
N ASP A 336 -41.36 51.87 13.97
CA ASP A 336 -41.51 52.03 12.51
C ASP A 336 -40.40 52.92 11.92
N SER A 337 -39.99 53.98 12.64
CA SER A 337 -38.88 54.85 12.25
C SER A 337 -37.55 54.09 12.22
N ASN A 338 -37.21 53.36 13.30
CA ASN A 338 -35.99 52.55 13.35
C ASN A 338 -35.98 51.43 12.31
N ARG A 339 -37.14 50.78 12.07
CA ARG A 339 -37.31 49.79 11.00
C ARG A 339 -37.04 50.39 9.63
N SER A 340 -37.56 51.58 9.34
CA SER A 340 -37.28 52.29 8.07
C SER A 340 -35.78 52.54 7.89
N CYS A 341 -35.10 53.06 8.92
CA CYS A 341 -33.66 53.31 8.88
C CYS A 341 -32.84 52.05 8.53
N LEU A 342 -33.20 50.89 9.11
CA LEU A 342 -32.54 49.62 8.80
C LEU A 342 -32.86 49.10 7.39
N LEU A 343 -34.06 49.36 6.87
CA LEU A 343 -34.44 49.01 5.50
C LEU A 343 -33.67 49.84 4.47
N ASP A 344 -33.52 51.14 4.73
CA ASP A 344 -32.70 52.04 3.91
C ASP A 344 -31.23 51.60 3.92
N PHE A 345 -30.70 51.28 5.11
CA PHE A 345 -29.38 50.68 5.26
C PHE A 345 -29.23 49.41 4.42
N ARG A 346 -30.15 48.45 4.54
CA ARG A 346 -30.08 47.18 3.80
C ARG A 346 -29.96 47.41 2.29
N VAL A 347 -30.77 48.31 1.72
CA VAL A 347 -30.77 48.58 0.27
C VAL A 347 -29.41 49.10 -0.18
N GLU A 348 -28.84 50.06 0.54
CA GLU A 348 -27.54 50.62 0.20
C GLU A 348 -26.37 49.70 0.54
N TYR A 349 -26.52 48.88 1.58
CA TYR A 349 -25.53 47.91 2.01
C TYR A 349 -25.34 46.79 0.99
N LEU A 350 -26.42 46.26 0.39
CA LEU A 350 -26.29 45.27 -0.69
C LEU A 350 -25.50 45.81 -1.89
N LYS A 351 -25.72 47.08 -2.25
CA LYS A 351 -24.92 47.76 -3.30
C LYS A 351 -23.46 47.92 -2.88
N PHE A 352 -23.22 48.24 -1.61
CA PHE A 352 -21.89 48.38 -1.05
C PHE A 352 -21.12 47.05 -1.06
N LEU A 353 -21.76 45.94 -0.67
CA LEU A 353 -21.20 44.60 -0.75
C LEU A 353 -20.79 44.23 -2.19
N GLU A 354 -21.67 44.51 -3.16
CA GLU A 354 -21.36 44.28 -4.58
C GLU A 354 -20.11 45.04 -5.02
N ILE A 355 -19.96 46.31 -4.63
CA ILE A 355 -18.77 47.11 -4.95
C ILE A 355 -17.50 46.48 -4.37
N LEU A 356 -17.51 46.05 -3.10
CA LEU A 356 -16.35 45.43 -2.45
C LEU A 356 -15.93 44.13 -3.15
N ILE A 357 -16.90 43.30 -3.52
CA ILE A 357 -16.65 42.01 -4.20
C ILE A 357 -16.09 42.26 -5.61
N GLN A 358 -16.68 43.17 -6.40
CA GLN A 358 -16.23 43.49 -7.75
C GLN A 358 -14.78 44.03 -7.79
N HIS A 359 -14.40 44.80 -6.76
CA HIS A 359 -13.05 45.35 -6.64
C HIS A 359 -12.04 44.41 -5.96
N LYS A 360 -12.44 43.16 -5.65
CA LYS A 360 -11.59 42.13 -5.06
C LYS A 360 -10.86 42.60 -3.80
N VAL A 361 -11.58 43.32 -2.93
CA VAL A 361 -11.08 43.64 -1.58
C VAL A 361 -10.69 42.34 -0.89
N GLN A 362 -9.61 42.33 -0.10
CA GLN A 362 -9.16 41.11 0.58
C GLN A 362 -10.00 40.82 1.83
N ASP A 363 -9.99 39.57 2.28
CA ASP A 363 -10.71 39.12 3.48
C ASP A 363 -12.24 39.28 3.42
N LEU A 364 -12.83 39.12 2.22
CA LEU A 364 -14.27 39.21 1.97
C LEU A 364 -15.12 38.28 2.85
N TYR A 365 -14.55 37.21 3.40
CA TYR A 365 -15.26 36.30 4.29
C TYR A 365 -15.79 37.01 5.56
N HIS A 366 -15.20 38.15 5.97
CA HIS A 366 -15.74 38.97 7.07
C HIS A 366 -17.15 39.52 6.80
N LEU A 367 -17.53 39.66 5.53
CA LEU A 367 -18.87 40.10 5.12
C LEU A 367 -19.97 39.09 5.50
N ALA A 368 -19.60 37.86 5.87
CA ALA A 368 -20.55 36.83 6.28
C ALA A 368 -21.21 37.12 7.65
N LEU A 369 -20.62 37.98 8.48
CA LEU A 369 -21.17 38.37 9.78
C LEU A 369 -22.57 38.99 9.60
N SER A 370 -23.60 38.23 9.96
CA SER A 370 -24.99 38.59 9.71
C SER A 370 -25.94 37.96 10.73
N GLY A 371 -25.42 37.62 11.91
CA GLY A 371 -26.17 36.98 12.98
C GLY A 371 -27.26 37.87 13.57
N LEU A 372 -28.09 37.32 14.45
CA LEU A 372 -29.05 38.13 15.19
C LEU A 372 -28.36 38.91 16.31
N PRO A 373 -28.79 40.13 16.64
CA PRO A 373 -28.29 40.83 17.81
C PRO A 373 -28.49 39.98 19.09
N ILE A 374 -27.46 39.79 19.92
CA ILE A 374 -27.54 38.87 21.07
C ILE A 374 -28.73 39.21 22.00
N GLU A 375 -28.99 40.48 22.21
CA GLU A 375 -30.10 40.95 23.04
C GLU A 375 -31.39 41.21 22.24
N THR A 376 -31.72 40.30 21.31
CA THR A 376 -32.93 40.37 20.46
C THR A 376 -34.17 40.81 21.23
N LYS A 377 -34.44 40.19 22.38
CA LYS A 377 -35.64 40.50 23.21
C LYS A 377 -35.70 41.93 23.75
N LYS A 378 -34.57 42.61 23.93
CA LYS A 378 -34.54 43.96 24.48
C LYS A 378 -34.75 45.05 23.42
N TYR A 379 -34.32 44.80 22.19
CA TYR A 379 -34.17 45.89 21.20
C TYR A 379 -34.76 45.55 19.81
N THR A 380 -34.81 44.29 19.39
CA THR A 380 -35.21 43.96 18.00
C THR A 380 -36.16 42.78 17.86
N GLY A 381 -37.24 42.96 17.11
CA GLY A 381 -38.14 41.86 16.78
C GLY A 381 -37.45 40.80 15.92
N LYS A 382 -37.19 39.61 16.49
CA LYS A 382 -36.44 38.51 15.84
C LYS A 382 -36.98 38.18 14.45
N ASP A 383 -38.27 37.88 14.33
CA ASP A 383 -38.86 37.42 13.06
C ASP A 383 -38.82 38.50 11.97
N TRP A 384 -39.10 39.75 12.34
CA TRP A 384 -39.00 40.88 11.43
C TRP A 384 -37.55 41.09 10.96
N TYR A 385 -36.58 41.05 11.86
CA TYR A 385 -35.17 41.24 11.53
C TYR A 385 -34.64 40.12 10.63
N ILE A 386 -34.98 38.86 10.92
CA ILE A 386 -34.63 37.71 10.08
C ILE A 386 -35.15 37.93 8.67
N LYS A 387 -36.45 38.19 8.54
CA LYS A 387 -37.14 38.31 7.26
C LYS A 387 -36.66 39.52 6.45
N MET A 388 -36.48 40.66 7.11
CA MET A 388 -36.29 41.94 6.43
C MET A 388 -34.83 42.34 6.29
N ILE A 389 -33.93 41.91 7.18
CA ILE A 389 -32.53 42.35 7.20
C ILE A 389 -31.57 41.18 6.95
N GLN A 390 -31.57 40.18 7.83
CA GLN A 390 -30.60 39.07 7.78
C GLN A 390 -30.74 38.23 6.50
N LYS A 391 -31.95 37.75 6.19
CA LYS A 391 -32.17 36.85 5.05
C LYS A 391 -31.80 37.51 3.71
N PRO A 392 -32.20 38.75 3.40
CA PRO A 392 -31.74 39.43 2.19
C PRO A 392 -30.21 39.56 2.09
N ILE A 393 -29.52 39.80 3.21
CA ILE A 393 -28.05 39.86 3.23
C ILE A 393 -27.46 38.47 2.97
N ARG A 394 -27.92 37.43 3.69
CA ARG A 394 -27.46 36.04 3.55
C ARG A 394 -27.70 35.48 2.15
N ASP A 395 -28.89 35.68 1.59
CA ASP A 395 -29.26 35.25 0.23
C ASP A 395 -28.33 35.88 -0.83
N PHE A 396 -27.93 37.13 -0.62
CA PHE A 396 -26.97 37.82 -1.48
C PHE A 396 -25.56 37.20 -1.38
N ILE A 397 -25.00 37.08 -0.17
CA ILE A 397 -23.62 36.63 0.03
C ILE A 397 -23.43 35.13 -0.22
N VAL A 398 -24.47 34.30 -0.06
CA VAL A 398 -24.38 32.84 -0.23
C VAL A 398 -23.88 32.44 -1.60
N ASN A 399 -24.20 33.24 -2.61
CA ASN A 399 -23.88 33.00 -4.01
C ASN A 399 -22.67 33.80 -4.51
N LYS A 400 -21.95 34.49 -3.61
CA LYS A 400 -20.79 35.31 -3.95
C LYS A 400 -19.50 34.61 -3.54
N GLU A 401 -18.49 34.72 -4.40
CA GLU A 401 -17.17 34.16 -4.15
C GLU A 401 -16.44 35.01 -3.09
N ILE A 402 -16.56 34.62 -1.82
CA ILE A 402 -15.99 35.36 -0.69
C ILE A 402 -15.18 34.48 0.28
N ILE A 403 -15.15 33.17 0.06
CA ILE A 403 -14.42 32.21 0.92
C ILE A 403 -13.20 31.68 0.19
N ASN A 404 -12.02 31.76 0.81
CA ASN A 404 -10.85 31.01 0.37
C ASN A 404 -10.93 29.56 0.88
N THR A 405 -10.81 28.60 -0.02
CA THR A 405 -10.80 27.16 0.31
C THR A 405 -9.38 26.67 0.56
N VAL A 406 -9.24 25.48 1.15
CA VAL A 406 -7.93 24.84 1.40
C VAL A 406 -7.15 24.62 0.09
N ALA A 407 -7.85 24.38 -1.02
CA ALA A 407 -7.25 24.28 -2.35
C ALA A 407 -6.73 25.63 -2.93
N GLY A 408 -6.87 26.74 -2.20
CA GLY A 408 -6.43 28.07 -2.63
C GLY A 408 -7.36 28.74 -3.64
N LYS A 409 -8.59 28.24 -3.80
CA LYS A 409 -9.61 28.81 -4.71
C LYS A 409 -10.61 29.65 -3.93
N LEU A 410 -11.10 30.71 -4.57
CA LEU A 410 -12.24 31.47 -4.07
C LEU A 410 -13.53 30.68 -4.35
N SER A 411 -14.42 30.60 -3.36
CA SER A 411 -15.65 29.82 -3.43
C SER A 411 -16.80 30.55 -2.73
N LYS A 412 -18.01 30.07 -2.98
CA LYS A 412 -19.27 30.60 -2.45
C LYS A 412 -19.64 29.88 -1.17
N ILE A 413 -20.29 30.55 -0.23
CA ILE A 413 -20.79 29.90 1.01
C ILE A 413 -21.66 28.69 0.66
N GLY A 414 -22.55 28.81 -0.32
CA GLY A 414 -23.45 27.74 -0.74
C GLY A 414 -22.78 26.50 -1.34
N GLU A 415 -21.53 26.60 -1.80
CA GLU A 415 -20.75 25.50 -2.40
C GLU A 415 -19.73 24.91 -1.42
N THR A 416 -19.41 25.66 -0.35
CA THR A 416 -18.53 25.21 0.73
C THR A 416 -19.24 24.32 1.75
N LYS A 417 -18.46 23.51 2.46
CA LYS A 417 -18.92 22.61 3.51
C LYS A 417 -18.28 22.99 4.85
N PHE A 418 -19.11 23.15 5.87
CA PHE A 418 -18.75 23.44 7.25
C PHE A 418 -18.92 22.16 8.08
N PRO A 419 -17.83 21.58 8.61
CA PRO A 419 -17.88 20.37 9.41
C PRO A 419 -18.68 20.60 10.68
N THR A 420 -19.74 19.81 10.90
CA THR A 420 -20.54 19.87 12.12
C THR A 420 -20.18 18.71 13.03
N THR A 421 -19.83 19.01 14.28
CA THR A 421 -19.57 17.99 15.30
C THR A 421 -20.52 18.16 16.48
N ASN A 422 -21.02 17.05 17.01
CA ASN A 422 -21.83 17.02 18.23
C ASN A 422 -20.95 17.03 19.51
N GLN A 423 -19.62 16.96 19.36
CA GLN A 423 -18.63 16.81 20.42
C GLN A 423 -17.40 17.64 20.05
N THR A 424 -17.03 18.66 20.84
CA THR A 424 -15.84 19.48 20.58
C THR A 424 -14.53 18.72 20.82
N PRO A 425 -13.41 19.07 20.14
CA PRO A 425 -13.21 20.28 19.32
C PRO A 425 -13.30 20.05 17.80
N ASN A 426 -13.93 21.00 17.10
CA ASN A 426 -14.11 21.07 15.64
C ASN A 426 -12.82 20.86 14.83
N ASP A 427 -11.65 21.15 15.40
CA ASP A 427 -10.36 21.09 14.71
C ASP A 427 -9.98 19.67 14.25
N SER A 428 -10.35 18.64 15.02
CA SER A 428 -9.98 17.25 14.68
C SER A 428 -10.77 16.75 13.46
N PHE A 429 -12.06 17.05 13.40
CA PHE A 429 -12.88 16.70 12.23
C PHE A 429 -12.57 17.59 11.03
N TYR A 430 -12.27 18.87 11.26
CA TYR A 430 -11.74 19.77 10.23
C TYR A 430 -10.50 19.15 9.55
N ASN A 431 -9.52 18.68 10.33
CA ASN A 431 -8.31 18.04 9.80
C ASN A 431 -8.59 16.78 8.95
N VAL A 432 -9.68 16.06 9.21
CA VAL A 432 -10.11 14.94 8.37
C VAL A 432 -10.64 15.43 7.03
N VAL A 433 -11.55 16.41 7.04
CA VAL A 433 -12.24 16.85 5.82
C VAL A 433 -11.33 17.62 4.87
N ILE A 434 -10.31 18.35 5.36
CA ILE A 434 -9.42 19.13 4.49
C ILE A 434 -8.64 18.25 3.50
N GLY A 435 -8.28 17.02 3.89
CA GLY A 435 -7.57 16.08 3.02
C GLY A 435 -8.48 15.37 2.02
N LEU A 436 -9.79 15.32 2.30
CA LEU A 436 -10.78 14.62 1.47
C LEU A 436 -11.51 15.57 0.52
N LEU A 437 -11.82 16.80 0.96
CA LEU A 437 -12.62 17.79 0.25
C LEU A 437 -11.93 19.19 0.18
N PRO A 438 -10.65 19.30 -0.21
CA PRO A 438 -9.90 20.56 -0.10
C PRO A 438 -10.53 21.73 -0.88
N ASP A 439 -11.22 21.47 -2.00
CA ASP A 439 -11.90 22.50 -2.79
C ASP A 439 -13.23 22.97 -2.18
N LYS A 440 -13.79 22.25 -1.18
CA LYS A 440 -15.08 22.57 -0.56
C LYS A 440 -14.94 23.04 0.88
N ILE A 441 -13.79 22.86 1.53
CA ILE A 441 -13.59 23.25 2.93
C ILE A 441 -12.92 24.63 2.99
N PRO A 442 -13.40 25.57 3.84
CA PRO A 442 -12.73 26.84 4.08
C PRO A 442 -11.29 26.67 4.56
N SER A 443 -10.40 27.56 4.16
CA SER A 443 -9.01 27.61 4.66
C SER A 443 -8.96 27.81 6.18
N SER A 444 -7.86 27.42 6.81
CA SER A 444 -7.67 27.53 8.26
C SER A 444 -7.86 28.96 8.77
N ASP A 445 -7.46 29.95 7.97
CA ASP A 445 -7.44 31.37 8.34
C ASP A 445 -8.85 31.96 8.50
N CYS A 446 -9.82 31.46 7.71
CA CYS A 446 -11.21 31.91 7.76
C CYS A 446 -12.15 30.93 8.48
N PHE A 447 -11.75 29.66 8.65
CA PHE A 447 -12.62 28.60 9.17
C PHE A 447 -13.21 28.93 10.54
N SER A 448 -12.37 29.27 11.54
CA SER A 448 -12.83 29.54 12.91
C SER A 448 -13.88 30.66 12.99
N PHE A 449 -13.71 31.70 12.19
CA PHE A 449 -14.65 32.81 12.13
C PHE A 449 -15.96 32.40 11.44
N LEU A 450 -15.87 31.75 10.29
CA LEU A 450 -17.06 31.35 9.53
C LEU A 450 -17.85 30.28 10.28
N ASP A 451 -17.19 29.30 10.88
CA ASP A 451 -17.80 28.27 11.70
C ASP A 451 -18.64 28.88 12.84
N ARG A 452 -18.09 29.87 13.55
CA ARG A 452 -18.84 30.65 14.56
C ARG A 452 -20.07 31.35 13.96
N VAL A 453 -19.93 31.98 12.80
CA VAL A 453 -21.01 32.72 12.13
C VAL A 453 -22.10 31.79 11.62
N ILE A 454 -21.74 30.63 11.05
CA ILE A 454 -22.68 29.64 10.54
C ILE A 454 -23.43 28.97 11.69
N ASN A 455 -22.72 28.56 12.74
CA ASN A 455 -23.31 27.84 13.87
C ASN A 455 -24.18 28.72 14.79
N GLN A 456 -24.09 30.05 14.68
CA GLN A 456 -24.92 30.97 15.47
C GLN A 456 -26.42 30.78 15.18
N GLU A 457 -26.80 30.65 13.91
CA GLU A 457 -28.18 30.37 13.45
C GLU A 457 -28.13 29.52 12.17
N ILE A 458 -27.75 28.25 12.31
CA ILE A 458 -27.55 27.32 11.19
C ILE A 458 -28.83 27.12 10.36
N GLU A 459 -29.99 27.17 11.01
CA GLU A 459 -31.31 27.03 10.38
C GLU A 459 -31.65 28.17 9.41
N ASN A 460 -30.97 29.31 9.55
CA ASN A 460 -31.13 30.49 8.69
C ASN A 460 -30.09 30.53 7.56
N TRP A 461 -29.29 29.48 7.40
CA TRP A 461 -28.40 29.26 6.26
C TRP A 461 -28.94 28.13 5.36
N PRO A 462 -28.47 27.99 4.11
CA PRO A 462 -28.91 26.89 3.25
C PRO A 462 -28.59 25.52 3.85
N GLU A 463 -29.51 24.56 3.80
CA GLU A 463 -29.37 23.24 4.47
C GLU A 463 -28.09 22.49 4.07
N ASN A 464 -27.63 22.67 2.83
CA ASN A 464 -26.53 21.92 2.25
C ASN A 464 -25.13 22.49 2.57
N ILE A 465 -24.98 23.49 3.43
CA ILE A 465 -23.63 24.02 3.74
C ILE A 465 -22.91 23.23 4.83
N SER A 466 -23.60 22.37 5.58
CA SER A 466 -22.97 21.54 6.61
C SER A 466 -22.49 20.19 6.05
N ILE A 467 -21.53 19.57 6.74
CA ILE A 467 -21.16 18.17 6.52
C ILE A 467 -20.96 17.48 7.88
N SER A 468 -21.78 16.48 8.17
CA SER A 468 -21.59 15.62 9.35
C SER A 468 -20.60 14.49 9.05
N LEU A 469 -20.15 13.80 10.09
CA LEU A 469 -19.32 12.60 9.94
C LEU A 469 -20.03 11.54 9.11
N GLU A 470 -21.29 11.22 9.40
CA GLU A 470 -22.08 10.21 8.70
C GLU A 470 -22.26 10.56 7.22
N GLN A 471 -22.51 11.84 6.90
CA GLN A 471 -22.61 12.32 5.51
C GLN A 471 -21.28 12.20 4.76
N LEU A 472 -20.16 12.46 5.44
CA LEU A 472 -18.83 12.24 4.87
C LEU A 472 -18.60 10.75 4.61
N LEU A 473 -18.89 9.88 5.58
CA LEU A 473 -18.69 8.44 5.45
C LEU A 473 -19.58 7.83 4.35
N SER A 474 -20.84 8.26 4.24
CA SER A 474 -21.77 7.77 3.21
C SER A 474 -21.33 8.13 1.79
N SER A 475 -20.66 9.27 1.62
CA SER A 475 -20.18 9.76 0.31
C SER A 475 -18.70 9.46 0.07
N LEU A 476 -17.98 8.89 1.03
CA LEU A 476 -16.54 8.66 0.94
C LEU A 476 -16.12 7.85 -0.29
N PRO A 477 -16.81 6.75 -0.68
CA PRO A 477 -16.44 6.01 -1.87
C PRO A 477 -16.49 6.86 -3.14
N GLU A 478 -17.54 7.67 -3.31
CA GLU A 478 -17.67 8.58 -4.45
C GLU A 478 -16.60 9.68 -4.42
N ILE A 479 -16.32 10.24 -3.24
CA ILE A 479 -15.30 11.29 -3.06
C ILE A 479 -13.92 10.78 -3.48
N VAL A 480 -13.57 9.56 -3.10
CA VAL A 480 -12.26 8.96 -3.42
C VAL A 480 -12.18 8.50 -4.86
N ASN A 481 -13.23 7.84 -5.38
CA ASN A 481 -13.25 7.32 -6.75
C ASN A 481 -13.24 8.43 -7.82
N ASN A 482 -13.72 9.64 -7.50
CA ASN A 482 -13.67 10.80 -8.39
C ASN A 482 -12.29 11.50 -8.43
N LYS A 483 -11.30 11.05 -7.64
CA LYS A 483 -9.95 11.60 -7.66
C LYS A 483 -9.05 10.81 -8.60
N ASN A 484 -8.08 11.50 -9.22
CA ASN A 484 -7.06 10.86 -10.05
C ASN A 484 -6.15 9.90 -9.26
N GLU A 485 -5.90 10.21 -7.99
CA GLU A 485 -5.08 9.41 -7.09
C GLU A 485 -5.80 9.19 -5.75
N ILE A 486 -5.61 8.00 -5.17
CA ILE A 486 -6.20 7.61 -3.90
C ILE A 486 -5.51 8.38 -2.76
N PRO A 487 -6.24 9.13 -1.92
CA PRO A 487 -5.64 9.96 -0.87
C PRO A 487 -5.36 9.14 0.40
N PHE A 488 -4.44 8.16 0.32
CA PHE A 488 -4.12 7.24 1.42
C PHE A 488 -3.81 7.94 2.75
N LYS A 489 -3.07 9.05 2.71
CA LYS A 489 -2.77 9.86 3.90
C LYS A 489 -4.03 10.41 4.56
N SER A 490 -4.97 10.92 3.78
CA SER A 490 -6.25 11.46 4.27
C SER A 490 -7.16 10.35 4.82
N LEU A 491 -7.18 9.18 4.16
CA LEU A 491 -7.91 8.01 4.65
C LEU A 491 -7.36 7.51 5.99
N LYS A 492 -6.04 7.45 6.13
CA LYS A 492 -5.39 7.11 7.40
C LYS A 492 -5.79 8.07 8.52
N ILE A 493 -5.80 9.38 8.26
CA ILE A 493 -6.25 10.40 9.23
C ILE A 493 -7.72 10.16 9.62
N LEU A 494 -8.59 9.85 8.66
CA LEU A 494 -9.99 9.50 8.93
C LEU A 494 -10.10 8.28 9.87
N TYR A 495 -9.37 7.19 9.59
CA TYR A 495 -9.45 5.98 10.42
C TYR A 495 -8.92 6.22 11.84
N GLN A 496 -7.82 6.97 11.97
CA GLN A 496 -7.29 7.39 13.27
C GLN A 496 -8.28 8.28 14.03
N TYR A 497 -8.97 9.19 13.32
CA TYR A 497 -10.01 10.02 13.91
C TYR A 497 -11.19 9.18 14.43
N LEU A 498 -11.70 8.23 13.64
CA LEU A 498 -12.77 7.33 14.07
C LEU A 498 -12.41 6.55 15.33
N GLN A 499 -11.15 6.11 15.46
CA GLN A 499 -10.66 5.49 16.68
C GLN A 499 -10.63 6.48 17.85
N SER A 500 -10.14 7.70 17.63
CA SER A 500 -9.99 8.71 18.71
C SER A 500 -11.31 9.07 19.38
N ILE A 501 -12.43 8.97 18.64
CA ILE A 501 -13.79 9.20 19.14
C ILE A 501 -14.52 7.89 19.50
N ASN A 502 -13.83 6.74 19.53
CA ASN A 502 -14.40 5.40 19.77
C ASN A 502 -15.64 5.09 18.91
N SER A 503 -15.61 5.49 17.64
CA SER A 503 -16.75 5.32 16.73
C SER A 503 -16.92 3.87 16.27
N THR A 504 -18.16 3.39 16.27
CA THR A 504 -18.57 2.11 15.66
C THR A 504 -19.00 2.27 14.20
N LEU A 505 -19.02 3.49 13.65
CA LEU A 505 -19.48 3.75 12.27
C LEU A 505 -18.67 3.00 11.21
N GLY A 506 -17.43 2.62 11.52
CA GLY A 506 -16.63 1.77 10.64
C GLY A 506 -17.20 0.36 10.44
N GLU A 507 -18.05 -0.13 11.34
CA GLU A 507 -18.72 -1.44 11.23
C GLU A 507 -19.90 -1.39 10.24
N THR A 508 -20.48 -0.21 10.03
CA THR A 508 -21.67 -0.02 9.19
C THR A 508 -21.36 0.59 7.83
N PHE A 509 -20.42 1.55 7.76
CA PHE A 509 -20.05 2.22 6.52
C PHE A 509 -18.90 1.50 5.81
N CYS A 510 -19.04 1.28 4.50
CA CYS A 510 -17.97 0.76 3.65
C CYS A 510 -16.93 1.85 3.38
N ILE A 511 -15.97 2.01 4.28
CA ILE A 511 -14.98 3.10 4.25
C ILE A 511 -13.54 2.62 4.28
N TYR A 512 -13.30 1.34 4.59
CA TYR A 512 -11.97 0.75 4.63
C TYR A 512 -11.59 0.21 3.27
N LEU A 513 -10.48 0.68 2.73
CA LEU A 513 -10.02 0.29 1.41
C LEU A 513 -9.23 -1.01 1.49
N ASN A 514 -9.69 -2.06 0.81
CA ASN A 514 -8.93 -3.30 0.69
C ASN A 514 -7.78 -3.18 -0.34
N GLU A 515 -6.95 -4.21 -0.45
CA GLU A 515 -5.81 -4.24 -1.36
C GLU A 515 -6.23 -4.16 -2.85
N LYS A 516 -7.44 -4.57 -3.21
CA LYS A 516 -8.04 -4.36 -4.55
C LYS A 516 -8.59 -2.95 -4.77
N ASN A 517 -8.46 -2.04 -3.80
CA ASN A 517 -9.03 -0.69 -3.81
C ASN A 517 -10.56 -0.66 -3.78
N GLU A 518 -11.18 -1.67 -3.17
CA GLU A 518 -12.62 -1.71 -2.94
C GLU A 518 -12.94 -1.32 -1.50
N PHE A 519 -14.01 -0.56 -1.33
CA PHE A 519 -14.45 -0.13 -0.01
C PHE A 519 -15.25 -1.21 0.71
N GLN A 520 -14.85 -1.50 1.94
CA GLN A 520 -15.42 -2.52 2.81
C GLN A 520 -15.69 -1.95 4.21
N VAL A 521 -16.54 -2.63 4.97
CA VAL A 521 -16.72 -2.38 6.41
C VAL A 521 -15.52 -2.91 7.19
N ARG A 522 -15.29 -2.36 8.40
CA ARG A 522 -14.14 -2.66 9.26
C ARG A 522 -13.90 -4.15 9.46
N ASP A 523 -14.96 -4.90 9.75
CA ASP A 523 -14.85 -6.32 10.12
C ASP A 523 -14.48 -7.22 8.94
N LYS A 524 -14.69 -6.74 7.70
CA LYS A 524 -14.37 -7.44 6.46
C LYS A 524 -12.94 -7.24 5.99
N VAL A 525 -12.20 -6.32 6.62
CA VAL A 525 -10.78 -6.12 6.34
C VAL A 525 -9.93 -6.53 7.53
N LYS A 526 -8.73 -7.04 7.24
CA LYS A 526 -7.71 -7.43 8.23
C LYS A 526 -6.40 -6.74 7.92
N ILE A 527 -5.57 -6.54 8.93
CA ILE A 527 -4.22 -6.02 8.72
C ILE A 527 -3.46 -6.96 7.78
N TYR A 528 -2.76 -6.38 6.80
CA TYR A 528 -2.00 -7.12 5.81
C TYR A 528 -0.91 -7.96 6.51
N PRO A 529 -1.02 -9.31 6.49
CA PRO A 529 -0.07 -10.16 7.20
C PRO A 529 1.21 -10.33 6.37
N HIS A 530 2.26 -10.82 7.01
CA HIS A 530 3.47 -11.22 6.29
C HIS A 530 3.23 -12.56 5.58
N ILE A 531 2.61 -12.52 4.39
CA ILE A 531 2.28 -13.66 3.52
C ILE A 531 2.98 -13.54 2.16
N ASP A 532 3.50 -14.65 1.63
CA ASP A 532 4.17 -14.68 0.33
C ASP A 532 3.17 -14.56 -0.83
N ASN A 533 3.52 -13.82 -1.87
CA ASN A 533 2.67 -13.63 -3.05
C ASN A 533 2.39 -14.96 -3.78
N GLU A 534 3.30 -15.92 -3.73
CA GLU A 534 3.10 -17.24 -4.34
C GLU A 534 1.95 -17.99 -3.67
N ILE A 535 1.82 -17.89 -2.34
CA ILE A 535 0.72 -18.51 -1.57
C ILE A 535 -0.60 -17.78 -1.85
N LYS A 536 -0.58 -16.45 -1.98
CA LYS A 536 -1.78 -15.68 -2.37
C LYS A 536 -2.30 -16.12 -3.73
N SER A 537 -1.41 -16.28 -4.71
CA SER A 537 -1.75 -16.78 -6.05
C SER A 537 -2.35 -18.19 -6.02
N VAL A 538 -1.82 -19.07 -5.16
CA VAL A 538 -2.40 -20.41 -4.94
C VAL A 538 -3.81 -20.30 -4.35
N SER A 539 -4.00 -19.48 -3.31
CA SER A 539 -5.31 -19.28 -2.68
C SER A 539 -6.35 -18.76 -3.66
N GLU A 540 -5.97 -17.79 -4.51
CA GLU A 540 -6.85 -17.19 -5.52
C GLU A 540 -7.32 -18.25 -6.53
N ARG A 541 -6.39 -19.05 -7.09
CA ARG A 541 -6.70 -20.16 -8.01
C ARG A 541 -7.51 -21.29 -7.37
N LEU A 542 -7.49 -21.39 -6.03
CA LEU A 542 -8.32 -22.31 -5.26
C LEU A 542 -9.64 -21.68 -4.78
N GLY A 543 -9.96 -20.48 -5.25
CA GLY A 543 -11.27 -19.84 -5.06
C GLY A 543 -11.37 -18.81 -3.93
N ARG A 544 -10.25 -18.41 -3.29
CA ARG A 544 -10.23 -17.40 -2.23
C ARG A 544 -9.20 -16.32 -2.50
N ASN A 545 -9.67 -15.13 -2.92
CA ASN A 545 -8.82 -13.97 -3.16
C ASN A 545 -8.56 -13.17 -1.88
N LEU A 546 -7.37 -13.32 -1.31
CA LEU A 546 -7.00 -12.67 -0.04
C LEU A 546 -6.87 -11.15 -0.14
N ASP A 547 -6.65 -10.58 -1.33
CA ASP A 547 -6.56 -9.12 -1.51
C ASP A 547 -7.92 -8.42 -1.31
N LEU A 548 -9.03 -9.19 -1.30
CA LEU A 548 -10.33 -8.67 -0.91
C LEU A 548 -10.48 -8.50 0.61
N GLU A 549 -9.68 -9.25 1.39
CA GLU A 549 -9.77 -9.34 2.85
C GLU A 549 -8.70 -8.49 3.56
N PHE A 550 -7.63 -8.10 2.87
CA PHE A 550 -6.55 -7.32 3.45
C PHE A 550 -6.77 -5.82 3.27
N LEU A 551 -6.52 -5.06 4.32
CA LEU A 551 -6.40 -3.61 4.26
C LEU A 551 -5.27 -3.23 3.31
N ASN A 552 -5.48 -2.20 2.49
CA ASN A 552 -4.48 -1.76 1.52
C ASN A 552 -3.16 -1.42 2.22
N ARG A 553 -2.05 -2.02 1.77
CA ARG A 553 -0.73 -1.85 2.41
C ARG A 553 -0.24 -0.41 2.46
N SER A 554 -0.71 0.46 1.56
CA SER A 554 -0.35 1.88 1.51
C SER A 554 -0.88 2.67 2.71
N LEU A 555 -1.85 2.13 3.45
CA LEU A 555 -2.36 2.70 4.70
C LEU A 555 -1.48 2.37 5.91
N GLY A 556 -0.60 1.37 5.80
CA GLY A 556 0.21 0.86 6.89
C GLY A 556 -0.54 -0.12 7.80
N ASN A 557 0.22 -0.74 8.73
CA ASN A 557 -0.28 -1.77 9.64
C ASN A 557 -0.68 -1.22 11.03
N ASP A 558 -0.64 0.10 11.20
CA ASP A 558 -0.90 0.82 12.45
C ASP A 558 -2.31 1.44 12.50
N ILE A 559 -3.22 0.99 11.63
CA ILE A 559 -4.62 1.44 11.64
C ILE A 559 -5.36 0.79 12.83
N PRO A 560 -5.80 1.59 13.83
CA PRO A 560 -6.41 1.04 15.04
C PRO A 560 -7.76 0.36 14.75
N GLY A 561 -8.10 -0.65 15.55
CA GLY A 561 -9.41 -1.32 15.49
C GLY A 561 -9.57 -2.33 14.34
N ILE A 562 -8.59 -2.45 13.43
CA ILE A 562 -8.58 -3.49 12.40
C ILE A 562 -8.01 -4.78 12.98
N GLY A 563 -8.74 -5.88 12.82
CA GLY A 563 -8.31 -7.19 13.32
C GLY A 563 -7.09 -7.72 12.59
N LEU A 564 -6.26 -8.51 13.28
CA LEU A 564 -5.18 -9.28 12.66
C LEU A 564 -5.77 -10.43 11.83
N PHE A 565 -5.09 -10.77 10.73
CA PHE A 565 -5.41 -11.98 9.96
C PHE A 565 -4.78 -13.20 10.63
N ASP A 566 -5.59 -14.21 10.92
CA ASP A 566 -5.11 -15.47 11.48
C ASP A 566 -4.49 -16.34 10.37
N LEU A 567 -3.17 -16.19 10.19
CA LEU A 567 -2.41 -16.95 9.20
C LEU A 567 -2.44 -18.45 9.49
N GLU A 568 -2.37 -18.86 10.75
CA GLU A 568 -2.35 -20.28 11.13
C GLU A 568 -3.67 -20.95 10.78
N ASP A 569 -4.80 -20.32 11.12
CA ASP A 569 -6.13 -20.80 10.74
C ASP A 569 -6.32 -20.80 9.22
N PHE A 570 -5.82 -19.77 8.51
CA PHE A 570 -5.84 -19.75 7.05
C PHE A 570 -5.12 -20.96 6.44
N TYR A 571 -3.88 -21.24 6.85
CA TYR A 571 -3.11 -22.39 6.35
C TYR A 571 -3.80 -23.71 6.71
N LYS A 572 -4.30 -23.85 7.94
CA LYS A 572 -5.05 -25.03 8.38
C LYS A 572 -6.28 -25.28 7.50
N LYS A 573 -7.05 -24.23 7.18
CA LYS A 573 -8.22 -24.32 6.29
C LYS A 573 -7.84 -24.60 4.84
N LEU A 574 -6.85 -23.90 4.31
CA LEU A 574 -6.33 -24.14 2.96
C LEU A 574 -5.92 -25.62 2.79
N ASN A 575 -5.22 -26.15 3.77
CA ASN A 575 -4.73 -27.52 3.77
C ASN A 575 -5.83 -28.58 3.94
N ASN A 576 -6.62 -28.46 5.01
CA ASN A 576 -7.54 -29.52 5.44
C ASN A 576 -8.93 -29.39 4.82
N GLU A 577 -9.37 -28.17 4.52
CA GLU A 577 -10.72 -27.91 4.03
C GLU A 577 -10.77 -27.66 2.52
N VAL A 578 -9.67 -27.18 1.92
CA VAL A 578 -9.60 -26.93 0.47
C VAL A 578 -8.81 -28.04 -0.21
N ILE A 579 -7.47 -28.07 -0.07
CA ILE A 579 -6.59 -29.01 -0.79
C ILE A 579 -7.00 -30.46 -0.54
N SER A 580 -7.12 -30.87 0.73
CA SER A 580 -7.41 -32.27 1.07
C SER A 580 -8.79 -32.77 0.60
N LYS A 581 -9.76 -31.87 0.37
CA LYS A 581 -11.12 -32.23 -0.06
C LYS A 581 -11.30 -32.24 -1.58
N ILE A 582 -10.37 -31.66 -2.33
CA ILE A 582 -10.42 -31.71 -3.79
C ILE A 582 -10.21 -33.16 -4.22
N ASP A 583 -11.15 -33.69 -4.99
CA ASP A 583 -11.06 -35.02 -5.56
C ASP A 583 -10.19 -34.97 -6.83
N PRO A 584 -9.04 -35.69 -6.90
CA PRO A 584 -8.16 -35.62 -8.07
C PRO A 584 -8.83 -35.94 -9.40
N GLU A 585 -9.91 -36.74 -9.39
CA GLU A 585 -10.64 -37.12 -10.60
C GLU A 585 -11.58 -36.01 -11.12
N LYS A 586 -11.94 -35.05 -10.25
CA LYS A 586 -12.91 -33.98 -10.54
C LYS A 586 -12.29 -32.59 -10.43
N ALA A 587 -11.00 -32.51 -10.13
CA ALA A 587 -10.28 -31.26 -10.00
C ALA A 587 -10.23 -30.54 -11.35
N THR A 588 -10.39 -29.22 -11.34
CA THR A 588 -10.21 -28.40 -12.53
C THR A 588 -8.72 -28.24 -12.85
N GLU A 589 -8.38 -27.92 -14.11
CA GLU A 589 -7.00 -27.61 -14.53
C GLU A 589 -6.36 -26.51 -13.66
N GLU A 590 -7.14 -25.51 -13.27
CA GLU A 590 -6.66 -24.42 -12.42
C GLU A 590 -6.34 -24.89 -11.00
N GLN A 591 -7.16 -25.78 -10.43
CA GLN A 591 -6.91 -26.39 -9.12
C GLN A 591 -5.69 -27.31 -9.15
N ILE A 592 -5.57 -28.14 -10.19
CA ILE A 592 -4.39 -29.00 -10.41
C ILE A 592 -3.14 -28.13 -10.48
N SER A 593 -3.13 -27.12 -11.36
CA SER A 593 -2.00 -26.19 -11.50
C SER A 593 -1.63 -25.49 -10.20
N ALA A 594 -2.62 -25.06 -9.39
CA ALA A 594 -2.38 -24.42 -8.10
C ALA A 594 -1.70 -25.36 -7.10
N ILE A 595 -2.16 -26.61 -6.98
CA ILE A 595 -1.59 -27.59 -6.05
C ILE A 595 -0.21 -28.07 -6.53
N LEU A 596 -0.02 -28.28 -7.83
CA LEU A 596 1.30 -28.59 -8.41
C LEU A 596 2.28 -27.44 -8.15
N HIS A 597 1.83 -26.18 -8.26
CA HIS A 597 2.66 -25.02 -7.94
C HIS A 597 3.19 -25.03 -6.51
N ILE A 598 2.39 -25.43 -5.51
CA ILE A 598 2.83 -25.56 -4.10
C ILE A 598 4.07 -26.46 -3.98
N ASN A 599 4.17 -27.51 -4.82
CA ASN A 599 5.30 -28.43 -4.82
C ASN A 599 6.61 -27.77 -5.30
N THR A 600 6.53 -26.63 -6.00
CA THR A 600 7.69 -25.82 -6.42
C THR A 600 8.19 -24.83 -5.35
N LEU A 601 7.44 -24.64 -4.26
CA LEU A 601 7.70 -23.62 -3.25
C LEU A 601 8.50 -24.17 -2.07
N PHE A 602 9.73 -23.72 -1.89
CA PHE A 602 10.66 -24.21 -0.86
C PHE A 602 10.96 -23.11 0.16
N LYS A 603 11.07 -23.49 1.43
CA LYS A 603 11.53 -22.55 2.46
C LYS A 603 13.05 -22.36 2.42
N THR A 604 13.79 -23.46 2.19
CA THR A 604 15.26 -23.50 2.13
C THR A 604 15.71 -24.57 1.14
N ASP A 605 17.00 -24.61 0.85
CA ASP A 605 17.66 -25.61 0.01
C ASP A 605 17.82 -26.99 0.68
N ARG A 606 17.55 -27.11 1.99
CA ARG A 606 17.83 -28.32 2.78
C ARG A 606 16.73 -29.39 2.76
N ALA A 607 15.96 -29.50 1.68
CA ALA A 607 14.77 -30.36 1.62
C ALA A 607 14.87 -31.46 0.54
N THR A 608 15.89 -32.32 0.63
CA THR A 608 16.23 -33.33 -0.39
C THR A 608 15.06 -34.24 -0.77
N LYS A 609 14.24 -34.72 0.18
CA LYS A 609 13.07 -35.57 -0.13
C LYS A 609 12.05 -34.84 -1.03
N ARG A 610 11.85 -33.53 -0.80
CA ARG A 610 10.95 -32.70 -1.60
C ARG A 610 11.51 -32.40 -2.99
N GLU A 611 12.83 -32.26 -3.11
CA GLU A 611 13.50 -32.11 -4.40
C GLU A 611 13.31 -33.35 -5.26
N VAL A 612 13.57 -34.54 -4.68
CA VAL A 612 13.32 -35.83 -5.35
C VAL A 612 11.86 -35.95 -5.80
N TRP A 613 10.90 -35.54 -4.96
CA TRP A 613 9.48 -35.52 -5.32
C TRP A 613 9.19 -34.56 -6.48
N LEU A 614 9.71 -33.33 -6.43
CA LEU A 614 9.53 -32.35 -7.50
C LEU A 614 10.13 -32.82 -8.82
N ASP A 615 11.31 -33.44 -8.80
CA ASP A 615 11.98 -33.94 -10.01
C ASP A 615 11.15 -35.05 -10.66
N MET A 616 10.62 -36.00 -9.87
CA MET A 616 9.71 -37.02 -10.40
C MET A 616 8.44 -36.43 -11.01
N LEU A 617 7.88 -35.38 -10.40
CA LEU A 617 6.71 -34.69 -10.93
C LEU A 617 7.02 -33.95 -12.25
N LYS A 618 8.18 -33.30 -12.35
CA LYS A 618 8.64 -32.62 -13.57
C LYS A 618 8.89 -33.58 -14.72
N GLU A 619 9.44 -34.76 -14.43
CA GLU A 619 9.65 -35.78 -15.45
C GLU A 619 8.33 -36.31 -16.02
N LEU A 620 7.31 -36.50 -15.16
CA LEU A 620 6.00 -37.00 -15.59
C LEU A 620 5.14 -35.93 -16.28
N LEU A 621 5.16 -34.69 -15.79
CA LEU A 621 4.30 -33.59 -16.23
C LEU A 621 5.11 -32.32 -16.57
N PRO A 622 6.05 -32.37 -17.53
CA PRO A 622 7.06 -31.32 -17.74
C PRO A 622 6.46 -29.95 -18.08
N THR A 623 5.29 -29.90 -18.70
CA THR A 623 4.61 -28.66 -19.09
C THR A 623 3.89 -27.95 -17.94
N HIS A 624 3.76 -28.58 -16.77
CA HIS A 624 2.96 -28.07 -15.64
C HIS A 624 3.80 -27.42 -14.53
N PHE A 625 5.13 -27.49 -14.62
CA PHE A 625 6.05 -27.04 -13.57
C PHE A 625 6.98 -25.94 -14.04
N GLY A 626 7.15 -24.91 -13.21
CA GLY A 626 8.18 -23.90 -13.35
C GLY A 626 9.47 -24.24 -12.59
N GLU A 627 10.34 -23.24 -12.46
CA GLU A 627 11.54 -23.33 -11.63
C GLU A 627 11.21 -23.40 -10.12
N LYS A 628 12.13 -23.99 -9.35
CA LYS A 628 12.08 -24.01 -7.89
C LYS A 628 12.11 -22.57 -7.36
N LYS A 629 11.18 -22.21 -6.46
CA LYS A 629 11.11 -20.88 -5.85
C LYS A 629 11.29 -20.94 -4.34
N TYR A 630 11.99 -19.96 -3.78
CA TYR A 630 12.14 -19.82 -2.34
C TYR A 630 11.10 -18.86 -1.76
N ILE A 631 10.36 -19.28 -0.74
CA ILE A 631 9.38 -18.46 -0.03
C ILE A 631 9.88 -18.12 1.37
N SER A 632 9.52 -16.93 1.84
CA SER A 632 10.14 -16.29 3.01
C SER A 632 9.56 -16.69 4.38
N ILE A 633 8.46 -17.44 4.45
CA ILE A 633 7.65 -17.60 5.69
C ILE A 633 7.54 -19.05 6.17
N ASP A 634 7.61 -19.17 7.49
CA ASP A 634 7.63 -20.38 8.30
C ASP A 634 6.22 -20.87 8.67
N TYR A 635 5.76 -21.95 8.05
CA TYR A 635 4.72 -22.81 8.64
C TYR A 635 5.14 -24.25 8.41
N ASP A 636 5.41 -24.97 9.49
CA ASP A 636 5.71 -26.39 9.43
C ASP A 636 4.47 -27.12 8.87
N ASN A 637 4.62 -27.69 7.67
CA ASN A 637 3.69 -28.62 7.01
C ASN A 637 2.63 -28.08 6.04
N TYR A 638 2.78 -26.89 5.42
CA TYR A 638 1.93 -26.54 4.25
C TYR A 638 2.09 -27.52 3.08
N PHE A 639 3.23 -28.20 3.01
CA PHE A 639 3.54 -29.13 1.93
C PHE A 639 2.87 -30.49 2.07
N GLN A 640 2.67 -31.02 3.28
CA GLN A 640 2.21 -32.42 3.47
C GLN A 640 0.84 -32.73 2.84
N PRO A 641 -0.16 -31.83 2.89
CA PRO A 641 -1.45 -32.05 2.24
C PRO A 641 -1.35 -31.96 0.72
N ALA A 642 -0.54 -31.02 0.20
CA ALA A 642 -0.27 -30.89 -1.23
C ALA A 642 0.51 -32.11 -1.76
N GLU A 643 1.47 -32.63 -1.00
CA GLU A 643 2.18 -33.88 -1.30
C GLU A 643 1.19 -35.05 -1.33
N LEU A 644 0.41 -35.24 -0.26
CA LEU A 644 -0.58 -36.33 -0.20
C LEU A 644 -1.54 -36.28 -1.40
N TRP A 645 -2.03 -35.07 -1.72
CA TRP A 645 -2.93 -34.86 -2.84
C TRP A 645 -2.25 -35.15 -4.18
N THR A 646 -1.02 -34.68 -4.39
CA THR A 646 -0.30 -34.92 -5.65
C THR A 646 0.08 -36.38 -5.82
N VAL A 647 0.50 -37.10 -4.77
CA VAL A 647 0.70 -38.55 -4.86
C VAL A 647 -0.61 -39.24 -5.24
N LYS A 648 -1.73 -38.87 -4.62
CA LYS A 648 -3.06 -39.40 -4.96
C LYS A 648 -3.43 -39.14 -6.43
N TYR A 649 -3.12 -37.95 -6.94
CA TYR A 649 -3.32 -37.58 -8.34
C TYR A 649 -2.45 -38.43 -9.28
N ILE A 650 -1.17 -38.64 -8.96
CA ILE A 650 -0.30 -39.51 -9.75
C ILE A 650 -0.79 -40.95 -9.75
N CYS A 651 -1.22 -41.49 -8.60
CA CYS A 651 -1.82 -42.82 -8.53
C CYS A 651 -3.07 -42.93 -9.43
N TYR A 652 -3.89 -41.88 -9.47
CA TYR A 652 -5.02 -41.80 -10.39
C TYR A 652 -4.59 -41.78 -11.86
N LEU A 653 -3.57 -41.00 -12.24
CA LEU A 653 -3.06 -40.97 -13.61
C LEU A 653 -2.56 -42.34 -14.08
N ILE A 654 -1.85 -43.08 -13.21
CA ILE A 654 -1.39 -44.44 -13.51
C ILE A 654 -2.59 -45.38 -13.68
N GLN A 655 -3.51 -45.38 -12.71
CA GLN A 655 -4.69 -46.25 -12.72
C GLN A 655 -5.60 -46.01 -13.95
N LYS A 656 -5.71 -44.75 -14.39
CA LYS A 656 -6.49 -44.36 -15.57
C LYS A 656 -6.01 -45.05 -16.84
N GLU A 657 -4.71 -45.25 -16.98
CA GLU A 657 -4.12 -45.83 -18.18
C GLU A 657 -4.18 -47.36 -18.22
N ILE A 658 -4.75 -48.06 -17.22
CA ILE A 658 -5.02 -49.51 -17.13
C ILE A 658 -3.79 -50.42 -17.27
N LYS A 659 -2.94 -50.24 -18.28
CA LYS A 659 -1.72 -50.98 -18.58
C LYS A 659 -0.50 -50.07 -18.63
N ILE A 660 0.65 -50.61 -18.28
CA ILE A 660 1.90 -49.84 -18.29
C ILE A 660 2.31 -49.32 -19.68
N ASN A 661 2.03 -50.06 -20.76
CA ASN A 661 2.36 -49.59 -22.10
C ASN A 661 1.54 -48.35 -22.49
N GLN A 662 0.27 -48.29 -22.09
CA GLN A 662 -0.59 -47.12 -22.33
C GLN A 662 -0.10 -45.92 -21.51
N PHE A 663 0.30 -46.16 -20.25
CA PHE A 663 0.93 -45.13 -19.42
C PHE A 663 2.24 -44.60 -20.04
N ALA A 664 3.07 -45.50 -20.60
CA ALA A 664 4.30 -45.13 -21.30
C ALA A 664 4.01 -44.28 -22.56
N ASP A 665 2.99 -44.64 -23.34
CA ASP A 665 2.58 -43.88 -24.53
C ASP A 665 2.15 -42.46 -24.18
N VAL A 666 1.37 -42.29 -23.11
CA VAL A 666 0.83 -40.99 -22.70
C VAL A 666 1.87 -40.08 -22.06
N TYR A 667 2.71 -40.60 -21.15
CA TYR A 667 3.59 -39.76 -20.32
C TYR A 667 5.09 -39.86 -20.69
N PHE A 668 5.50 -40.87 -21.44
CA PHE A 668 6.92 -41.14 -21.78
C PHE A 668 7.16 -41.33 -23.28
N ASN A 669 6.24 -40.91 -24.15
CA ASN A 669 6.33 -41.06 -25.60
C ASN A 669 6.59 -42.52 -26.06
N GLY A 670 6.05 -43.50 -25.33
CA GLY A 670 6.21 -44.93 -25.59
C GLY A 670 7.52 -45.54 -25.07
N ASN A 671 8.37 -44.77 -24.37
CA ASN A 671 9.63 -45.28 -23.83
C ASN A 671 9.40 -46.09 -22.54
N ILE A 672 9.23 -47.41 -22.72
CA ILE A 672 8.93 -48.33 -21.62
C ILE A 672 10.05 -48.47 -20.59
N ILE A 673 11.33 -48.32 -20.99
CA ILE A 673 12.48 -48.42 -20.07
C ILE A 673 12.45 -47.25 -19.09
N LEU A 674 12.33 -46.02 -19.60
CA LEU A 674 12.20 -44.83 -18.76
C LEU A 674 10.95 -44.87 -17.88
N THR A 675 9.88 -45.47 -18.38
CA THR A 675 8.65 -45.65 -17.60
C THR A 675 8.87 -46.55 -16.39
N TYR A 676 9.57 -47.68 -16.55
CA TYR A 676 9.91 -48.54 -15.41
C TYR A 676 10.89 -47.88 -14.44
N ASP A 677 11.90 -47.14 -14.93
CA ASP A 677 12.84 -46.41 -14.08
C ASP A 677 12.14 -45.36 -13.22
N TRP A 678 11.23 -44.58 -13.82
CA TRP A 678 10.42 -43.61 -13.12
C TRP A 678 9.44 -44.29 -12.14
N LEU A 679 8.74 -45.34 -12.59
CA LEU A 679 7.76 -46.05 -11.77
C LEU A 679 8.42 -46.70 -10.54
N ASN A 680 9.63 -47.25 -10.68
CA ASN A 680 10.40 -47.78 -9.57
C ASN A 680 10.74 -46.70 -8.54
N ARG A 681 11.18 -45.52 -8.98
CA ARG A 681 11.41 -44.39 -8.05
C ARG A 681 10.13 -43.95 -7.36
N PHE A 682 9.02 -43.87 -8.10
CA PHE A 682 7.72 -43.51 -7.55
C PHE A 682 7.21 -44.52 -6.51
N LEU A 683 7.27 -45.82 -6.82
CA LEU A 683 6.81 -46.87 -5.90
C LEU A 683 7.70 -46.95 -4.65
N ASN A 684 9.02 -46.81 -4.79
CA ASN A 684 9.93 -46.71 -3.64
C ASN A 684 9.65 -45.45 -2.81
N TYR A 685 9.40 -44.30 -3.44
CA TYR A 685 9.01 -43.08 -2.74
C TYR A 685 7.75 -43.28 -1.90
N ILE A 686 6.71 -43.93 -2.45
CA ILE A 686 5.49 -44.25 -1.71
C ILE A 686 5.79 -45.24 -0.58
N ASN A 687 6.57 -46.29 -0.84
CA ASN A 687 6.89 -47.32 0.13
C ASN A 687 7.67 -46.79 1.34
N ASP A 688 8.54 -45.80 1.11
CA ASP A 688 9.40 -45.16 2.12
C ASP A 688 8.74 -43.91 2.75
N SER A 689 7.47 -43.66 2.43
CA SER A 689 6.70 -42.53 2.95
C SER A 689 5.82 -42.93 4.13
N ARG A 690 5.18 -41.92 4.74
CA ARG A 690 4.19 -42.03 5.82
C ARG A 690 3.09 -43.04 5.47
N GLU A 691 2.53 -43.70 6.50
CA GLU A 691 1.57 -44.80 6.38
C GLU A 691 0.34 -44.48 5.51
N ASP A 692 -0.14 -43.24 5.52
CA ASP A 692 -1.26 -42.79 4.68
C ASP A 692 -0.90 -42.65 3.20
N ILE A 693 0.34 -42.29 2.85
CA ILE A 693 0.86 -42.38 1.49
C ILE A 693 1.14 -43.83 1.12
N LYS A 694 1.81 -44.59 2.00
CA LYS A 694 2.15 -46.02 1.78
C LYS A 694 0.89 -46.86 1.52
N ALA A 695 -0.21 -46.56 2.20
CA ALA A 695 -1.51 -47.19 1.99
C ALA A 695 -2.01 -47.09 0.54
N PHE A 696 -1.56 -46.12 -0.26
CA PHE A 696 -1.94 -45.99 -1.67
C PHE A 696 -1.50 -47.16 -2.54
N LEU A 697 -0.43 -47.88 -2.17
CA LEU A 697 -0.04 -49.14 -2.84
C LEU A 697 -1.21 -50.13 -2.85
N THR A 698 -1.98 -50.19 -1.76
CA THR A 698 -3.11 -51.13 -1.60
C THR A 698 -4.45 -50.56 -2.04
N ARG A 699 -4.56 -49.23 -2.23
CA ARG A 699 -5.82 -48.56 -2.60
C ARG A 699 -5.95 -48.29 -4.09
N TYR A 700 -4.83 -48.08 -4.78
CA TYR A 700 -4.81 -47.70 -6.20
C TYR A 700 -4.18 -48.79 -7.06
N ASN A 701 -4.71 -48.95 -8.27
CA ASN A 701 -4.15 -49.86 -9.26
C ASN A 701 -2.91 -49.23 -9.89
N ILE A 702 -1.75 -49.44 -9.26
CA ILE A 702 -0.47 -48.85 -9.67
C ILE A 702 0.68 -49.84 -9.79
N ILE A 703 0.46 -51.12 -9.45
CA ILE A 703 1.47 -52.18 -9.58
C ILE A 703 1.23 -52.96 -10.88
N PRO A 704 2.14 -52.92 -11.86
CA PRO A 704 1.95 -53.61 -13.14
C PRO A 704 2.15 -55.11 -12.97
N THR A 705 1.18 -55.88 -13.45
CA THR A 705 1.20 -57.35 -13.39
C THR A 705 1.83 -57.96 -14.65
N GLN A 706 2.25 -59.21 -14.56
CA GLN A 706 2.76 -59.93 -15.74
C GLN A 706 1.66 -60.24 -16.76
N ASN A 707 0.38 -60.14 -16.39
CA ASN A 707 -0.75 -60.19 -17.33
C ASN A 707 -0.82 -58.91 -18.17
N ASP A 708 0.00 -58.86 -19.22
CA ASP A 708 0.04 -57.76 -20.20
C ASP A 708 0.29 -56.36 -19.60
N GLY A 709 0.95 -56.31 -18.43
CA GLY A 709 1.27 -55.05 -17.76
C GLY A 709 0.06 -54.35 -17.15
N ILE A 710 -1.07 -55.04 -16.95
CA ILE A 710 -2.26 -54.47 -16.31
C ILE A 710 -1.92 -54.06 -14.89
N PHE A 711 -2.22 -52.82 -14.52
CA PHE A 711 -2.04 -52.32 -13.16
C PHE A 711 -3.09 -52.89 -12.21
N LYS A 712 -2.65 -53.31 -11.02
CA LYS A 712 -3.49 -53.75 -9.90
C LYS A 712 -3.03 -53.10 -8.60
N ALA A 713 -3.94 -53.02 -7.64
CA ALA A 713 -3.62 -52.64 -6.29
C ALA A 713 -2.80 -53.75 -5.62
N TYR A 714 -1.80 -53.36 -4.84
CA TYR A 714 -1.02 -54.28 -4.04
C TYR A 714 -1.94 -54.99 -3.04
N SER A 715 -1.87 -56.31 -2.98
CA SER A 715 -2.70 -57.13 -2.12
C SER A 715 -1.91 -58.32 -1.61
N GLU A 716 -2.48 -59.05 -0.66
CA GLU A 716 -1.87 -60.28 -0.14
C GLU A 716 -1.74 -61.39 -1.19
N TYR A 717 -2.37 -61.26 -2.36
CA TYR A 717 -2.35 -62.23 -3.46
C TYR A 717 -1.45 -61.81 -4.64
N LEU A 718 -0.76 -60.68 -4.54
CA LEU A 718 0.11 -60.15 -5.59
C LEU A 718 1.57 -60.23 -5.15
N TYR A 719 2.41 -60.92 -5.93
CA TYR A 719 3.75 -61.33 -5.53
C TYR A 719 4.80 -60.99 -6.57
N LYS A 720 6.03 -60.71 -6.13
CA LYS A 720 7.22 -60.78 -6.97
C LYS A 720 7.73 -62.23 -7.04
N GLU A 721 8.35 -62.60 -8.16
CA GLU A 721 9.04 -63.88 -8.26
C GLU A 721 10.25 -63.87 -7.30
N ASP A 722 10.37 -64.87 -6.43
CA ASP A 722 11.52 -65.01 -5.53
C ASP A 722 12.80 -65.34 -6.31
N ASN A 723 12.68 -66.18 -7.33
CA ASN A 723 13.73 -66.54 -8.27
C ASN A 723 13.14 -66.67 -9.69
N PRO A 724 13.29 -65.65 -10.55
CA PRO A 724 12.78 -65.66 -11.92
C PRO A 724 13.25 -66.84 -12.76
N ASP A 725 14.41 -67.45 -12.46
CA ASP A 725 14.93 -68.61 -13.20
C ASP A 725 14.03 -69.85 -13.06
N TYR A 726 13.19 -69.93 -12.03
CA TYR A 726 12.22 -71.01 -11.86
C TYR A 726 10.90 -70.76 -12.59
N PHE A 727 10.58 -69.50 -12.91
CA PHE A 727 9.31 -69.08 -13.50
C PHE A 727 9.37 -69.04 -15.04
N ASP A 728 9.75 -70.15 -15.66
CA ASP A 728 9.79 -70.29 -17.13
C ASP A 728 8.43 -69.91 -17.77
N GLU A 729 8.45 -69.08 -18.81
CA GLU A 729 7.24 -68.62 -19.50
C GLU A 729 6.38 -69.77 -20.05
N GLU A 730 7.02 -70.86 -20.48
CA GLU A 730 6.30 -72.06 -20.95
C GLU A 730 5.46 -72.70 -19.84
N LEU A 731 5.90 -72.66 -18.58
CA LEU A 731 5.10 -73.14 -17.44
C LEU A 731 3.90 -72.23 -17.16
N LYS A 732 4.08 -70.91 -17.28
CA LYS A 732 2.99 -69.94 -17.14
C LYS A 732 1.92 -70.15 -18.23
N ILE A 733 2.35 -70.39 -19.48
CA ILE A 733 1.46 -70.72 -20.60
C ILE A 733 0.69 -72.02 -20.31
N ILE A 734 1.37 -73.08 -19.87
CA ILE A 734 0.75 -74.35 -19.52
C ILE A 734 -0.30 -74.17 -18.41
N ALA A 735 0.05 -73.45 -17.34
CA ALA A 735 -0.89 -73.20 -16.25
C ALA A 735 -2.14 -72.45 -16.74
N LYS A 736 -1.98 -71.47 -17.63
CA LYS A 736 -3.09 -70.71 -18.21
C LYS A 736 -3.98 -71.56 -19.10
N GLU A 737 -3.41 -72.30 -20.05
CA GLU A 737 -4.17 -73.02 -21.07
C GLU A 737 -4.73 -74.37 -20.58
N LYS A 738 -3.98 -75.09 -19.73
CA LYS A 738 -4.32 -76.46 -19.31
C LYS A 738 -4.90 -76.52 -17.91
N CYS A 739 -4.50 -75.61 -17.02
CA CYS A 739 -5.00 -75.57 -15.64
C CYS A 739 -6.05 -74.47 -15.41
N ILE A 740 -6.33 -73.64 -16.42
CA ILE A 740 -7.23 -72.48 -16.34
C ILE A 740 -6.79 -71.53 -15.21
N PHE A 741 -5.47 -71.40 -15.00
CA PHE A 741 -4.87 -70.55 -13.98
C PHE A 741 -3.88 -69.58 -14.61
N ASN A 742 -4.25 -68.30 -14.69
CA ASN A 742 -3.37 -67.25 -15.20
C ASN A 742 -2.47 -66.73 -14.09
N SER A 743 -1.26 -67.28 -13.97
CA SER A 743 -0.28 -66.84 -12.97
C SER A 743 0.08 -65.36 -13.10
N GLY A 744 0.05 -64.83 -14.33
CA GLY A 744 0.35 -63.43 -14.60
C GLY A 744 -0.59 -62.45 -13.91
N ASP A 745 -1.78 -62.89 -13.46
CA ASP A 745 -2.70 -62.06 -12.68
C ASP A 745 -2.28 -61.84 -11.22
N TYR A 746 -1.36 -62.69 -10.72
CA TYR A 746 -0.88 -62.75 -9.35
C TYR A 746 0.62 -62.42 -9.23
N LEU A 747 1.31 -62.27 -10.36
CA LEU A 747 2.73 -61.96 -10.43
C LEU A 747 2.95 -60.52 -10.89
N ILE A 748 3.85 -59.81 -10.22
CA ILE A 748 4.30 -58.46 -10.53
C ILE A 748 5.34 -58.52 -11.66
N LYS A 749 5.35 -57.51 -12.54
CA LYS A 749 6.40 -57.36 -13.57
C LYS A 749 7.81 -57.41 -12.95
N ASN A 750 8.71 -58.17 -13.57
CA ASN A 750 10.05 -58.43 -13.04
C ASN A 750 10.94 -57.18 -13.04
N GLU A 751 10.60 -56.19 -13.86
CA GLU A 751 11.20 -54.87 -13.93
C GLU A 751 10.95 -54.03 -12.66
N ILE A 752 10.00 -54.41 -11.80
CA ILE A 752 9.70 -53.70 -10.56
C ILE A 752 10.70 -54.08 -9.45
N GLN A 753 11.42 -53.08 -8.95
CA GLN A 753 12.49 -53.17 -7.94
C GLN A 753 12.12 -52.41 -6.67
N VAL A 754 11.16 -52.95 -5.91
CA VAL A 754 10.75 -52.43 -4.58
C VAL A 754 11.01 -53.53 -3.54
N SER A 755 11.76 -53.21 -2.48
CA SER A 755 12.29 -54.20 -1.52
C SER A 755 11.23 -54.85 -0.64
N ASP A 756 10.17 -54.12 -0.30
CA ASP A 756 9.17 -54.54 0.69
C ASP A 756 8.02 -55.36 0.09
N LEU A 757 8.06 -55.69 -1.21
CA LEU A 757 7.03 -56.49 -1.86
C LEU A 757 7.21 -57.97 -1.54
N ARG A 758 6.12 -58.62 -1.13
CA ARG A 758 6.08 -60.08 -0.92
C ARG A 758 6.53 -60.82 -2.16
N THR A 759 7.35 -61.85 -1.94
CA THR A 759 7.74 -62.80 -2.97
C THR A 759 6.93 -64.09 -2.86
N THR A 760 6.84 -64.84 -3.94
CA THR A 760 6.32 -66.21 -3.98
C THR A 760 7.30 -67.10 -4.72
N ASN A 761 7.37 -68.36 -4.30
CA ASN A 761 8.09 -69.40 -5.01
C ASN A 761 7.23 -70.01 -6.15
N ILE A 762 7.87 -70.88 -6.92
CA ILE A 762 7.28 -71.53 -8.09
C ILE A 762 6.08 -72.45 -7.77
N GLU A 763 5.84 -72.79 -6.49
CA GLU A 763 4.66 -73.58 -6.06
C GLU A 763 3.34 -72.91 -6.44
N LEU A 764 3.32 -71.58 -6.57
CA LEU A 764 2.15 -70.85 -7.06
C LEU A 764 1.63 -71.43 -8.36
N ILE A 765 2.53 -71.85 -9.26
CA ILE A 765 2.24 -72.41 -10.58
C ILE A 765 2.24 -73.94 -10.52
N THR A 766 3.28 -74.54 -9.96
CA THR A 766 3.50 -75.99 -10.07
C THR A 766 2.43 -76.79 -9.34
N LYS A 767 1.82 -76.30 -8.25
CA LYS A 767 0.71 -77.00 -7.57
C LYS A 767 -0.52 -77.24 -8.46
N HIS A 768 -0.73 -76.38 -9.46
CA HIS A 768 -1.82 -76.53 -10.43
C HIS A 768 -1.41 -77.49 -11.55
N ILE A 769 -0.14 -77.40 -11.99
CA ILE A 769 0.42 -78.27 -13.02
C ILE A 769 0.54 -79.72 -12.51
N ASP A 770 0.99 -79.95 -11.28
CA ASP A 770 1.20 -81.27 -10.69
C ASP A 770 -0.11 -82.09 -10.63
N LYS A 771 -1.23 -81.39 -10.40
CA LYS A 771 -2.58 -81.98 -10.40
C LYS A 771 -2.98 -82.55 -11.77
N LEU A 772 -2.43 -82.05 -12.88
CA LEU A 772 -2.70 -82.63 -14.20
C LEU A 772 -2.26 -84.11 -14.25
N PHE A 773 -1.26 -84.49 -13.45
CA PHE A 773 -0.70 -85.83 -13.42
C PHE A 773 -1.35 -86.75 -12.37
N GLU A 774 -2.35 -86.27 -11.64
CA GLU A 774 -3.18 -87.10 -10.74
C GLU A 774 -4.22 -87.93 -11.51
N ASP A 775 -4.54 -87.57 -12.77
CA ASP A 775 -5.53 -88.27 -13.60
C ASP A 775 -5.20 -89.76 -13.79
N GLU A 776 -6.17 -90.64 -13.53
CA GLU A 776 -6.00 -92.10 -13.69
C GLU A 776 -5.69 -92.51 -15.13
N ARG A 777 -6.04 -91.69 -16.13
CA ARG A 777 -5.77 -91.90 -17.56
C ARG A 777 -4.56 -91.10 -18.06
N ILE A 778 -3.69 -90.63 -17.17
CA ILE A 778 -2.54 -89.79 -17.53
C ILE A 778 -1.60 -90.43 -18.55
N ALA A 779 -1.41 -91.77 -18.49
CA ALA A 779 -0.60 -92.52 -19.46
C ALA A 779 -1.10 -92.33 -20.91
N THR A 780 -2.42 -92.38 -21.13
CA THR A 780 -3.02 -92.15 -22.46
C THR A 780 -2.92 -90.70 -22.90
N LYS A 781 -3.00 -89.75 -21.95
CA LYS A 781 -2.89 -88.32 -22.25
C LYS A 781 -1.46 -87.87 -22.58
N VAL A 782 -0.44 -88.58 -22.09
CA VAL A 782 0.99 -88.27 -22.31
C VAL A 782 1.62 -89.05 -23.48
N ALA A 783 1.00 -90.16 -23.90
CA ALA A 783 1.43 -90.92 -25.08
C ALA A 783 1.53 -90.04 -26.34
N ILE A 784 2.24 -90.54 -27.36
CA ILE A 784 2.33 -89.87 -28.68
C ILE A 784 0.89 -89.58 -29.19
N ASP A 785 0.65 -88.34 -29.63
CA ASP A 785 -0.65 -87.76 -30.01
C ASP A 785 -1.65 -87.48 -28.86
N GLY A 786 -1.25 -87.71 -27.61
CA GLY A 786 -2.04 -87.40 -26.42
C GLY A 786 -2.13 -85.90 -26.11
N ALA A 787 -3.24 -85.47 -25.52
CA ALA A 787 -3.54 -84.05 -25.25
C ALA A 787 -2.56 -83.33 -24.30
N LEU A 788 -1.72 -84.08 -23.55
CA LEU A 788 -0.71 -83.58 -22.63
C LEU A 788 0.72 -83.98 -23.03
N HIS A 789 0.94 -84.56 -24.23
CA HIS A 789 2.27 -85.02 -24.68
C HIS A 789 3.32 -83.88 -24.69
N ASN A 790 3.02 -82.77 -25.36
CA ASN A 790 3.92 -81.61 -25.40
C ASN A 790 4.08 -80.96 -24.02
N THR A 791 3.00 -80.87 -23.24
CA THR A 791 3.01 -80.36 -21.86
C THR A 791 3.94 -81.19 -20.97
N PHE A 792 3.91 -82.53 -21.09
CA PHE A 792 4.83 -83.42 -20.37
C PHE A 792 6.28 -83.15 -20.76
N ASN A 793 6.62 -83.01 -22.04
CA ASN A 793 8.00 -82.77 -22.48
C ASN A 793 8.57 -81.43 -21.97
N ILE A 794 7.76 -80.37 -21.99
CA ILE A 794 8.13 -79.05 -21.45
C ILE A 794 8.40 -79.16 -19.94
N ILE A 795 7.46 -79.75 -19.20
CA ILE A 795 7.62 -79.93 -17.74
C ILE A 795 8.79 -80.85 -17.42
N ASN A 796 9.02 -81.89 -18.23
CA ASN A 796 10.15 -82.81 -18.06
C ASN A 796 11.49 -82.10 -18.25
N THR A 797 11.58 -81.22 -19.24
CA THR A 797 12.77 -80.41 -19.53
C THR A 797 13.01 -79.41 -18.40
N TRP A 798 11.96 -78.73 -17.91
CA TRP A 798 12.05 -77.88 -16.74
C TRP A 798 12.50 -78.67 -15.50
N PHE A 799 11.94 -79.85 -15.27
CA PHE A 799 12.32 -80.73 -14.17
C PHE A 799 13.80 -81.15 -14.20
N ASP A 800 14.38 -81.35 -15.39
CA ASP A 800 15.81 -81.65 -15.55
C ASP A 800 16.73 -80.44 -15.29
N LYS A 801 16.24 -79.22 -15.53
CA LYS A 801 17.01 -77.97 -15.30
C LYS A 801 17.17 -77.65 -13.82
N HIS A 802 16.24 -78.08 -12.96
CA HIS A 802 16.21 -77.69 -11.54
C HIS A 802 16.33 -78.91 -10.62
N SER A 803 17.45 -79.02 -9.89
CA SER A 803 17.77 -80.19 -9.05
C SER A 803 16.76 -80.46 -7.92
N ASP A 804 16.02 -79.45 -7.50
CA ASP A 804 14.98 -79.51 -6.46
C ASP A 804 13.55 -79.58 -7.05
N ALA A 805 13.36 -79.69 -8.37
CA ALA A 805 12.02 -79.75 -9.00
C ALA A 805 11.08 -80.80 -8.39
N SER A 806 11.63 -81.89 -7.86
CA SER A 806 10.87 -82.95 -7.18
C SER A 806 10.10 -82.48 -5.93
N SER A 807 10.53 -81.39 -5.27
CA SER A 807 9.79 -80.82 -4.13
C SER A 807 8.53 -80.07 -4.57
N TYR A 808 8.52 -79.51 -5.78
CA TYR A 808 7.47 -78.66 -6.32
C TYR A 808 6.47 -79.40 -7.23
N LEU A 809 6.86 -80.54 -7.80
CA LEU A 809 6.10 -81.39 -8.71
C LEU A 809 6.15 -82.86 -8.23
N LYS A 810 5.55 -83.14 -7.07
CA LYS A 810 5.67 -84.44 -6.37
C LYS A 810 4.97 -85.56 -7.13
N THR A 811 3.76 -85.30 -7.62
CA THR A 811 2.98 -86.29 -8.36
C THR A 811 3.64 -86.61 -9.70
N PHE A 812 4.08 -85.59 -10.43
CA PHE A 812 4.84 -85.73 -11.66
C PHE A 812 6.12 -86.55 -11.41
N ALA A 813 6.94 -86.19 -10.42
CA ALA A 813 8.17 -86.90 -10.08
C ALA A 813 7.95 -88.40 -9.84
N SER A 814 6.90 -88.77 -9.09
CA SER A 814 6.59 -90.18 -8.79
C SER A 814 6.19 -91.01 -10.01
N LYS A 815 5.65 -90.36 -11.05
CA LYS A 815 5.19 -91.01 -12.29
C LYS A 815 6.13 -90.76 -13.48
N ARG A 816 7.16 -89.93 -13.31
CA ARG A 816 7.99 -89.35 -14.37
C ARG A 816 8.66 -90.40 -15.24
N ASP A 817 9.36 -91.37 -14.64
CA ASP A 817 10.11 -92.38 -15.38
C ASP A 817 9.18 -93.24 -16.27
N MET A 818 8.02 -93.63 -15.73
CA MET A 818 7.00 -94.37 -16.48
C MET A 818 6.44 -93.51 -17.63
N LEU A 819 6.06 -92.27 -17.35
CA LEU A 819 5.49 -91.36 -18.34
C LEU A 819 6.50 -90.95 -19.42
N TYR A 820 7.79 -90.87 -19.11
CA TYR A 820 8.87 -90.60 -20.05
C TYR A 820 9.06 -91.73 -21.06
N VAL A 821 9.00 -92.98 -20.59
CA VAL A 821 9.01 -94.15 -21.50
C VAL A 821 7.77 -94.18 -22.39
N ILE A 822 6.61 -93.79 -21.86
CA ILE A 822 5.35 -93.71 -22.61
C ILE A 822 5.37 -92.58 -23.66
N SER A 823 5.98 -91.43 -23.35
CA SER A 823 6.06 -90.31 -24.28
C SER A 823 6.98 -90.61 -25.48
N LEU A 824 8.01 -91.46 -25.32
CA LEU A 824 8.94 -91.83 -26.40
C LEU A 824 8.39 -92.86 -27.41
N GLY A 825 7.20 -93.43 -27.16
CA GLY A 825 6.50 -94.36 -28.07
C GLY A 825 6.98 -95.82 -28.02
N GLU A 826 6.14 -96.73 -28.54
CA GLU A 826 6.38 -98.19 -28.51
C GLU A 826 7.70 -98.63 -29.18
N GLY A 827 8.26 -97.81 -30.09
CA GLY A 827 9.49 -98.10 -30.82
C GLY A 827 10.78 -97.96 -30.00
N PHE A 828 10.85 -96.98 -29.09
CA PHE A 828 12.07 -96.67 -28.32
C PHE A 828 12.33 -97.71 -27.21
N SER A 829 11.25 -98.25 -26.62
CA SER A 829 11.31 -99.37 -25.68
C SER A 829 11.89 -100.66 -26.29
N LYS A 830 11.76 -100.85 -27.61
CA LYS A 830 12.37 -101.98 -28.34
C LYS A 830 13.86 -101.78 -28.62
N GLN A 831 14.34 -100.55 -28.83
CA GLN A 831 15.72 -100.25 -29.20
C GLN A 831 16.69 -100.25 -28.01
N ILE A 832 16.25 -99.83 -26.81
CA ILE A 832 17.04 -99.96 -25.57
C ILE A 832 17.30 -101.44 -25.23
N LYS A 833 16.35 -102.32 -25.59
CA LYS A 833 16.52 -103.77 -25.43
C LYS A 833 17.64 -104.33 -26.33
N THR A 834 17.80 -103.82 -27.55
CA THR A 834 18.81 -104.27 -28.53
C THR A 834 20.23 -103.76 -28.24
N LEU A 835 20.40 -102.56 -27.68
CA LEU A 835 21.72 -101.99 -27.37
C LEU A 835 22.41 -102.66 -26.17
N LYS A 836 21.62 -103.16 -25.22
CA LYS A 836 22.12 -103.94 -24.07
C LYS A 836 22.72 -105.30 -24.49
N GLU A 837 22.39 -105.80 -25.68
CA GLU A 837 22.82 -107.11 -26.19
C GLU A 837 24.21 -107.06 -26.87
N TYR A 838 24.77 -105.88 -27.20
CA TYR A 838 26.07 -105.73 -27.90
C TYR A 838 27.21 -105.12 -27.05
N GLY A 839 27.01 -104.97 -25.73
CA GLY A 839 28.11 -104.74 -24.78
C GLY A 839 28.80 -103.37 -24.81
N LYS A 840 28.21 -102.34 -25.43
CA LYS A 840 28.72 -100.96 -25.38
C LYS A 840 28.05 -100.17 -24.27
N SER A 841 28.81 -99.39 -23.50
CA SER A 841 28.28 -98.55 -22.44
C SER A 841 27.69 -97.24 -22.99
N MET A 842 26.79 -96.60 -22.23
CA MET A 842 26.28 -95.26 -22.57
C MET A 842 27.39 -94.19 -22.49
N GLU A 843 28.49 -94.45 -21.78
CA GLU A 843 29.64 -93.55 -21.63
C GLU A 843 30.52 -93.52 -22.89
N ASP A 844 30.71 -94.67 -23.56
CA ASP A 844 31.47 -94.77 -24.82
C ASP A 844 30.79 -94.00 -25.98
N ILE A 845 29.45 -93.91 -25.95
CA ILE A 845 28.64 -93.17 -26.92
C ILE A 845 28.69 -91.66 -26.62
N ALA A 846 28.78 -91.29 -25.34
CA ALA A 846 28.86 -89.89 -24.91
C ALA A 846 30.22 -89.23 -25.20
N GLU A 847 31.33 -89.98 -25.26
CA GLU A 847 32.63 -89.44 -25.68
C GLU A 847 32.70 -89.19 -27.20
N LEU A 848 32.20 -90.12 -28.02
CA LEU A 848 32.19 -89.98 -29.48
C LEU A 848 31.29 -88.84 -29.98
N ALA A 849 30.23 -88.52 -29.23
CA ALA A 849 29.29 -87.44 -29.54
C ALA A 849 29.79 -86.03 -29.14
N LYS A 850 30.85 -85.92 -28.31
CA LYS A 850 31.45 -84.62 -27.93
C LYS A 850 32.37 -84.05 -29.00
N ILE A 851 32.74 -84.85 -30.00
CA ILE A 851 33.52 -84.40 -31.15
C ILE A 851 32.56 -83.82 -32.18
N SER A 852 32.51 -82.49 -32.26
CA SER A 852 31.65 -81.71 -33.16
C SER A 852 32.15 -81.71 -34.61
N LEU A 853 32.35 -82.89 -35.20
CA LEU A 853 32.65 -83.04 -36.63
C LEU A 853 31.45 -83.69 -37.31
N SER A 854 31.02 -83.17 -38.45
CA SER A 854 30.01 -83.86 -39.27
C SER A 854 30.60 -85.15 -39.88
N ALA A 855 29.74 -86.09 -40.29
CA ALA A 855 30.19 -87.37 -40.86
C ALA A 855 30.99 -87.21 -42.16
N SER A 856 30.77 -86.12 -42.93
CA SER A 856 31.61 -85.76 -44.07
C SER A 856 32.95 -85.17 -43.63
N GLU A 857 32.97 -84.36 -42.57
CA GLU A 857 34.18 -83.74 -42.04
C GLU A 857 35.08 -84.74 -41.31
N MET A 858 34.54 -85.74 -40.60
CA MET A 858 35.34 -86.84 -40.03
C MET A 858 36.06 -87.63 -41.12
N ARG A 859 35.41 -87.88 -42.26
CA ARG A 859 36.02 -88.57 -43.42
C ARG A 859 37.04 -87.69 -44.14
N GLU A 860 36.80 -86.39 -44.23
CA GLU A 860 37.74 -85.44 -44.80
C GLU A 860 38.99 -85.27 -43.91
N LEU A 861 38.82 -85.25 -42.57
CA LEU A 861 39.92 -85.16 -41.59
C LEU A 861 40.77 -86.45 -41.58
N GLU A 862 40.13 -87.60 -41.72
CA GLU A 862 40.80 -88.90 -41.87
C GLU A 862 41.57 -89.00 -43.20
N ARG A 863 41.02 -88.44 -44.30
CA ARG A 863 41.71 -88.36 -45.60
C ARG A 863 42.91 -87.40 -45.55
N VAL A 864 42.76 -86.21 -44.96
CA VAL A 864 43.81 -85.19 -44.87
C VAL A 864 44.91 -85.59 -43.88
N ALA A 865 44.59 -86.29 -42.79
CA ALA A 865 45.57 -86.84 -41.85
C ALA A 865 46.44 -87.95 -42.48
N ASN A 866 45.87 -88.72 -43.42
CA ASN A 866 46.59 -89.76 -44.16
C ASN A 866 47.49 -89.20 -45.28
N GLU A 867 47.20 -88.02 -45.85
CA GLU A 867 48.00 -87.42 -46.93
C GLU A 867 49.13 -86.48 -46.46
N LEU A 868 48.95 -85.73 -45.36
CA LEU A 868 49.87 -84.67 -44.92
C LEU A 868 50.61 -84.96 -43.59
N GLY A 869 50.23 -86.02 -42.87
CA GLY A 869 50.79 -86.35 -41.57
C GLY A 869 50.28 -85.43 -40.44
N THR A 870 49.91 -86.04 -39.32
CA THR A 870 49.18 -85.39 -38.22
C THR A 870 49.93 -84.20 -37.59
N ASN A 871 51.26 -84.18 -37.68
CA ASN A 871 52.10 -83.13 -37.07
C ASN A 871 52.11 -81.79 -37.84
N GLU A 872 51.86 -81.78 -39.16
CA GLU A 872 51.84 -80.52 -39.94
C GLU A 872 50.51 -79.76 -39.77
N LEU A 873 49.41 -80.51 -39.61
CA LEU A 873 48.05 -80.02 -39.35
C LEU A 873 47.93 -79.23 -38.03
N LEU A 874 48.63 -79.69 -36.99
CA LEU A 874 48.66 -79.04 -35.67
C LEU A 874 49.38 -77.68 -35.70
N LYS A 875 50.37 -77.52 -36.59
CA LYS A 875 51.20 -76.30 -36.69
C LYS A 875 50.42 -75.13 -37.30
N LYS A 876 49.58 -75.38 -38.31
CA LYS A 876 48.71 -74.37 -38.95
C LYS A 876 47.51 -73.96 -38.09
N ALA A 877 47.01 -74.86 -37.25
CA ALA A 877 45.93 -74.54 -36.30
C ALA A 877 46.40 -73.57 -35.19
N GLN A 878 47.66 -73.67 -34.76
CA GLN A 878 48.26 -72.76 -33.78
C GLN A 878 48.46 -71.33 -34.33
N GLU A 879 48.77 -71.16 -35.62
CA GLU A 879 48.91 -69.83 -36.24
C GLU A 879 47.59 -69.02 -36.25
N MET A 880 46.45 -69.67 -36.51
CA MET A 880 45.13 -69.02 -36.52
C MET A 880 44.63 -68.60 -35.13
N ILE A 881 45.03 -69.33 -34.08
CA ILE A 881 44.72 -68.97 -32.69
C ILE A 881 45.51 -67.71 -32.29
N SER A 882 46.77 -67.58 -32.73
CA SER A 882 47.62 -66.42 -32.42
C SER A 882 47.07 -65.09 -32.97
N LEU A 883 46.45 -65.10 -34.15
CA LEU A 883 45.85 -63.91 -34.78
C LEU A 883 44.59 -63.42 -34.05
N ARG A 884 43.86 -64.33 -33.40
CA ARG A 884 42.68 -64.00 -32.58
C ARG A 884 43.10 -63.35 -31.26
N ASP A 885 44.13 -63.87 -30.61
CA ASP A 885 44.65 -63.33 -29.35
C ASP A 885 45.33 -61.96 -29.53
N GLN A 886 45.94 -61.72 -30.70
CA GLN A 886 46.54 -60.43 -31.05
C GLN A 886 45.49 -59.30 -31.14
N ARG A 887 44.27 -59.58 -31.64
CA ARG A 887 43.17 -58.60 -31.70
C ARG A 887 42.63 -58.23 -30.31
N LEU A 888 42.57 -59.19 -29.39
CA LEU A 888 42.11 -58.97 -28.02
C LEU A 888 43.11 -58.13 -27.21
N ARG A 889 44.42 -58.35 -27.40
CA ARG A 889 45.49 -57.57 -26.76
C ARG A 889 45.56 -56.11 -27.22
N TRP A 890 45.34 -55.82 -28.51
CA TRP A 890 45.34 -54.43 -29.00
C TRP A 890 44.21 -53.58 -28.42
N LYS A 891 43.07 -54.19 -28.09
CA LYS A 891 41.95 -53.50 -27.45
C LYS A 891 42.24 -53.15 -25.97
N GLN A 892 43.01 -53.98 -25.27
CA GLN A 892 43.44 -53.71 -23.89
C GLN A 892 44.50 -52.59 -23.80
N ILE A 893 45.40 -52.50 -24.78
CA ILE A 893 46.47 -51.49 -24.80
C ILE A 893 45.91 -50.08 -25.10
N GLY A 894 44.90 -49.96 -25.97
CA GLY A 894 44.19 -48.70 -26.22
C GLY A 894 43.58 -48.11 -24.93
N ASN A 895 42.81 -48.93 -24.21
CA ASN A 895 42.21 -48.54 -22.93
C ASN A 895 43.25 -48.13 -21.87
N THR A 896 44.45 -48.70 -21.90
CA THR A 896 45.50 -48.37 -20.92
C THR A 896 46.12 -47.00 -21.20
N ALA A 897 46.36 -46.67 -22.48
CA ALA A 897 46.84 -45.33 -22.88
C ALA A 897 45.79 -44.24 -22.64
N GLU A 898 44.51 -44.55 -22.86
CA GLU A 898 43.37 -43.70 -22.56
C GLU A 898 43.27 -43.38 -21.05
N ASN A 899 43.46 -44.37 -20.19
CA ASN A 899 43.45 -44.18 -18.75
C ASN A 899 44.66 -43.37 -18.25
N ALA A 900 45.85 -43.56 -18.84
CA ALA A 900 47.02 -42.74 -18.53
C ALA A 900 46.81 -41.27 -18.93
N PHE A 901 46.16 -41.02 -20.07
CA PHE A 901 45.81 -39.67 -20.50
C PHE A 901 44.81 -39.00 -19.54
N LYS A 902 43.74 -39.70 -19.13
CA LYS A 902 42.77 -39.18 -18.15
C LYS A 902 43.40 -38.79 -16.82
N LYS A 903 44.24 -39.66 -16.25
CA LYS A 903 44.91 -39.39 -14.96
C LYS A 903 45.83 -38.17 -15.00
N ILE A 904 46.51 -37.94 -16.13
CA ILE A 904 47.38 -36.77 -16.30
C ILE A 904 46.56 -35.47 -16.26
N PHE A 905 45.33 -35.47 -16.78
CA PHE A 905 44.46 -34.31 -16.82
C PHE A 905 43.64 -34.11 -15.53
N GLU A 906 43.31 -35.18 -14.80
CA GLU A 906 42.73 -35.11 -13.44
C GLU A 906 43.68 -34.44 -12.43
N GLY A 907 44.99 -34.47 -12.67
CA GLY A 907 46.02 -33.86 -11.81
C GLY A 907 46.40 -32.42 -12.14
N LEU A 908 45.73 -31.76 -13.10
CA LEU A 908 45.99 -30.37 -13.48
C LEU A 908 44.99 -29.43 -12.78
N GLU A 909 45.46 -28.33 -12.18
CA GLU A 909 44.64 -27.28 -11.56
C GLU A 909 43.94 -26.40 -12.60
N MET A 910 43.14 -27.00 -13.48
CA MET A 910 42.24 -26.30 -14.39
C MET A 910 40.91 -27.06 -14.45
N GLU A 911 39.77 -26.35 -14.47
CA GLU A 911 38.40 -26.92 -14.55
C GLU A 911 38.11 -27.54 -15.94
N ILE A 912 38.87 -28.54 -16.33
CA ILE A 912 38.73 -29.25 -17.61
C ILE A 912 37.76 -30.42 -17.45
N GLU A 913 36.82 -30.53 -18.38
CA GLU A 913 35.95 -31.69 -18.53
C GLU A 913 36.42 -32.54 -19.73
N LEU A 914 36.73 -33.82 -19.50
CA LEU A 914 37.14 -34.77 -20.53
C LEU A 914 35.94 -35.61 -20.97
N SER A 915 35.51 -35.47 -22.22
CA SER A 915 34.50 -36.34 -22.82
C SER A 915 35.14 -37.36 -23.76
N ASN A 916 34.61 -38.59 -23.78
CA ASN A 916 34.95 -39.61 -24.78
C ASN A 916 33.71 -39.83 -25.67
N PRO A 917 33.60 -39.10 -26.78
CA PRO A 917 32.41 -39.13 -27.63
C PRO A 917 32.37 -40.33 -28.59
N ASP A 918 33.44 -41.12 -28.67
CA ASP A 918 33.58 -42.37 -29.45
C ASP A 918 33.10 -42.29 -30.93
N VAL A 919 33.24 -41.11 -31.54
CA VAL A 919 32.92 -40.85 -32.96
C VAL A 919 34.03 -40.02 -33.62
N GLY A 920 35.00 -40.70 -34.23
CA GLY A 920 36.07 -40.08 -35.04
C GLY A 920 37.16 -39.33 -34.25
N LYS A 921 37.16 -39.45 -32.93
CA LYS A 921 38.15 -38.94 -31.97
C LYS A 921 38.02 -39.73 -30.67
N ASP A 922 39.11 -39.84 -29.92
CA ASP A 922 39.15 -40.60 -28.67
C ASP A 922 38.83 -39.72 -27.45
N PHE A 923 39.20 -38.43 -27.49
CA PHE A 923 38.94 -37.47 -26.43
C PHE A 923 38.52 -36.11 -26.97
N GLU A 924 37.70 -35.40 -26.20
CA GLU A 924 37.45 -33.97 -26.37
C GLU A 924 37.60 -33.29 -25.02
N ILE A 925 38.52 -32.33 -24.96
CA ILE A 925 38.84 -31.50 -23.81
C ILE A 925 37.93 -30.28 -23.88
N LEU A 926 37.13 -30.07 -22.84
CA LEU A 926 36.16 -28.98 -22.75
C LEU A 926 36.61 -28.03 -21.64
N LEU A 927 36.76 -26.75 -21.98
CA LEU A 927 36.95 -25.68 -21.00
C LEU A 927 36.03 -24.52 -21.38
N LYS A 928 34.98 -24.32 -20.56
CA LYS A 928 33.86 -23.42 -20.84
C LYS A 928 33.17 -23.77 -22.18
N SER A 929 33.11 -22.83 -23.12
CA SER A 929 32.46 -22.96 -24.43
C SER A 929 33.41 -23.37 -25.56
N ASN A 930 34.69 -23.55 -25.27
CA ASN A 930 35.69 -24.00 -26.25
C ASN A 930 35.96 -25.49 -26.07
N LYS A 931 36.26 -26.18 -27.18
CA LYS A 931 36.51 -27.62 -27.20
C LYS A 931 37.77 -27.94 -27.99
N PHE A 932 38.56 -28.91 -27.54
CA PHE A 932 39.76 -29.37 -28.23
C PHE A 932 39.80 -30.90 -28.31
N SER A 933 39.76 -31.44 -29.52
CA SER A 933 39.66 -32.87 -29.82
C SER A 933 41.04 -33.52 -29.93
N ILE A 934 41.19 -34.74 -29.42
CA ILE A 934 42.42 -35.52 -29.48
C ILE A 934 42.11 -36.95 -29.89
N GLU A 935 42.92 -37.47 -30.80
CA GLU A 935 42.91 -38.87 -31.23
C GLU A 935 44.26 -39.49 -30.91
N ILE A 936 44.28 -40.64 -30.24
CA ILE A 936 45.48 -41.31 -29.74
C ILE A 936 45.76 -42.58 -30.55
N LYS A 937 46.94 -42.64 -31.17
CA LYS A 937 47.46 -43.83 -31.84
C LYS A 937 48.79 -44.26 -31.23
N ASN A 938 49.01 -45.58 -31.19
CA ASN A 938 50.28 -46.15 -30.74
C ASN A 938 51.05 -46.76 -31.92
N VAL A 939 52.38 -46.71 -31.85
CA VAL A 939 53.24 -47.31 -32.86
C VAL A 939 54.50 -47.91 -32.25
N ILE A 940 54.93 -49.08 -32.74
CA ILE A 940 56.14 -49.76 -32.28
C ILE A 940 57.36 -49.17 -33.01
N GLU A 941 58.47 -48.96 -32.31
CA GLU A 941 59.69 -48.43 -32.86
C GLU A 941 60.21 -49.30 -34.02
N GLY A 942 60.44 -48.68 -35.18
CA GLY A 942 60.77 -49.37 -36.45
C GLY A 942 59.59 -49.66 -37.37
N LYS A 943 58.34 -49.53 -36.91
CA LYS A 943 57.13 -49.44 -37.77
C LYS A 943 56.72 -47.98 -37.85
N GLU A 944 56.83 -47.39 -39.03
CA GLU A 944 57.05 -45.94 -39.10
C GLU A 944 55.78 -45.13 -39.43
N ASN A 945 54.68 -45.76 -39.83
CA ASN A 945 53.46 -45.07 -40.27
C ASN A 945 52.25 -45.35 -39.36
N VAL A 946 51.41 -44.33 -39.17
CA VAL A 946 50.19 -44.38 -38.36
C VAL A 946 48.97 -44.37 -39.27
N ARG A 947 47.93 -45.11 -38.88
CA ARG A 947 46.66 -45.25 -39.62
C ARG A 947 45.51 -44.61 -38.85
N LEU A 948 44.75 -43.77 -39.53
CA LEU A 948 43.46 -43.25 -39.07
C LEU A 948 42.34 -43.83 -39.94
N SER A 949 41.18 -44.09 -39.35
CA SER A 949 39.99 -44.38 -40.14
C SER A 949 39.57 -43.17 -40.96
N ILE A 950 38.81 -43.38 -42.04
CA ILE A 950 38.32 -42.25 -42.85
C ILE A 950 37.47 -41.26 -42.04
N LEU A 951 36.70 -41.76 -41.06
CA LEU A 951 35.89 -40.93 -40.18
C LEU A 951 36.77 -40.04 -39.30
N GLN A 952 37.84 -40.58 -38.73
CA GLN A 952 38.82 -39.81 -37.95
C GLN A 952 39.50 -38.74 -38.81
N GLY A 953 39.84 -39.10 -40.06
CA GLY A 953 40.34 -38.13 -41.04
C GLY A 953 39.36 -36.99 -41.31
N ARG A 954 38.10 -37.30 -41.61
CA ARG A 954 37.04 -36.28 -41.83
C ARG A 954 36.82 -35.40 -40.60
N THR A 955 36.83 -35.98 -39.40
CA THR A 955 36.69 -35.23 -38.15
C THR A 955 37.86 -34.28 -37.95
N ALA A 956 39.09 -34.74 -38.17
CA ALA A 956 40.27 -33.89 -38.08
C ALA A 956 40.24 -32.69 -39.05
N VAL A 957 39.70 -32.87 -40.26
CA VAL A 957 39.54 -31.78 -41.24
C VAL A 957 38.42 -30.82 -40.85
N LYS A 958 37.29 -31.35 -40.36
CA LYS A 958 36.15 -30.56 -39.90
C LYS A 958 36.50 -29.69 -38.68
N GLU A 959 37.29 -30.24 -37.77
CA GLU A 959 37.72 -29.60 -36.51
C GLU A 959 39.19 -29.17 -36.56
N LYS A 960 39.70 -28.83 -37.75
CA LYS A 960 41.13 -28.59 -38.00
C LYS A 960 41.79 -27.50 -37.14
N GLU A 961 41.01 -26.56 -36.59
CA GLU A 961 41.52 -25.49 -35.72
C GLU A 961 41.70 -25.94 -34.26
N ASN A 962 41.12 -27.09 -33.89
CA ASN A 962 40.99 -27.54 -32.52
C ASN A 962 41.04 -29.08 -32.40
N TYR A 963 41.83 -29.73 -33.26
CA TYR A 963 42.00 -31.19 -33.29
C TYR A 963 43.48 -31.55 -33.36
N ALA A 964 43.94 -32.46 -32.49
CA ALA A 964 45.30 -33.00 -32.56
C ALA A 964 45.32 -34.52 -32.71
N LEU A 965 46.21 -35.00 -33.57
CA LEU A 965 46.62 -36.40 -33.56
C LEU A 965 47.74 -36.57 -32.53
N CYS A 966 47.53 -37.41 -31.53
CA CYS A 966 48.55 -37.86 -30.59
C CYS A 966 49.07 -39.22 -31.05
N VAL A 967 50.39 -39.31 -31.26
CA VAL A 967 51.08 -40.56 -31.54
C VAL A 967 52.09 -40.82 -30.44
N PHE A 968 52.02 -41.97 -29.79
CA PHE A 968 53.06 -42.37 -28.85
C PHE A 968 53.80 -43.63 -29.31
N THR A 969 55.12 -43.61 -29.13
CA THR A 969 56.03 -44.68 -29.54
C THR A 969 56.36 -45.64 -28.42
N ARG A 970 56.45 -46.94 -28.75
CA ARG A 970 56.87 -47.99 -27.82
C ARG A 970 58.00 -48.86 -28.39
N LEU A 971 58.87 -49.36 -27.51
CA LEU A 971 60.02 -50.19 -27.90
C LEU A 971 59.58 -51.62 -28.24
N ASN A 972 58.76 -52.24 -27.39
CA ASN A 972 58.27 -53.62 -27.58
C ASN A 972 56.75 -53.77 -27.33
N ASP A 973 56.20 -54.92 -27.72
CA ASP A 973 54.76 -55.20 -27.65
C ASP A 973 54.20 -55.39 -26.22
N THR A 974 55.06 -55.42 -25.22
CA THR A 974 54.77 -55.85 -23.84
C THR A 974 55.08 -54.80 -22.78
N ASP A 975 55.45 -53.58 -23.19
CA ASP A 975 55.83 -52.51 -22.26
C ASP A 975 54.60 -51.94 -21.55
N GLU A 976 54.71 -51.77 -20.23
CA GLU A 976 53.68 -51.19 -19.39
C GLU A 976 53.64 -49.66 -19.56
N ILE A 977 52.47 -49.13 -19.93
CA ILE A 977 52.31 -47.70 -20.25
C ILE A 977 51.98 -46.94 -18.97
N THR A 978 53.00 -46.36 -18.34
CA THR A 978 52.84 -45.45 -17.19
C THR A 978 52.65 -44.00 -17.65
N GLU A 979 52.14 -43.13 -16.76
CA GLU A 979 51.92 -41.71 -17.05
C GLU A 979 53.21 -40.98 -17.46
N GLU A 980 54.33 -41.23 -16.76
CA GLU A 980 55.65 -40.68 -17.12
C GLU A 980 56.13 -41.18 -18.48
N TYR A 981 55.88 -42.46 -18.78
CA TYR A 981 56.25 -43.04 -20.07
C TYR A 981 55.45 -42.42 -21.22
N PHE A 982 54.15 -42.19 -21.01
CA PHE A 982 53.27 -41.54 -21.99
C PHE A 982 53.69 -40.08 -22.25
N LYS A 983 53.95 -39.29 -21.18
CA LYS A 983 54.44 -37.90 -21.31
C LYS A 983 55.75 -37.80 -22.09
N LYS A 984 56.69 -38.71 -21.84
CA LYS A 984 58.01 -38.70 -22.48
C LYS A 984 58.00 -39.12 -23.96
N ASN A 985 57.10 -40.02 -24.35
CA ASN A 985 57.13 -40.69 -25.66
C ASN A 985 55.97 -40.34 -26.61
N SER A 986 55.08 -39.42 -26.21
CA SER A 986 53.98 -38.92 -27.04
C SER A 986 54.37 -37.68 -27.87
N LYS A 987 53.77 -37.58 -29.06
CA LYS A 987 53.94 -36.50 -30.02
C LYS A 987 52.59 -36.05 -30.55
N PHE A 988 52.37 -34.73 -30.56
CA PHE A 988 51.08 -34.13 -30.90
C PHE A 988 51.18 -33.31 -32.18
N ILE A 989 50.34 -33.62 -33.16
CA ILE A 989 50.23 -32.92 -34.44
C ILE A 989 48.90 -32.17 -34.47
N LYS A 990 48.94 -30.87 -34.16
CA LYS A 990 47.75 -30.01 -34.03
C LYS A 990 47.21 -29.48 -35.35
N ASP A 991 48.02 -29.49 -36.40
CA ASP A 991 47.67 -28.99 -37.73
C ASP A 991 47.33 -30.13 -38.71
N ILE A 992 47.18 -31.36 -38.20
CA ILE A 992 46.93 -32.55 -39.03
C ILE A 992 45.68 -32.38 -39.91
N GLY A 993 44.65 -31.71 -39.41
CA GLY A 993 43.44 -31.38 -40.16
C GLY A 993 43.69 -30.48 -41.38
N TYR A 994 44.61 -29.52 -41.28
CA TYR A 994 45.04 -28.71 -42.42
C TYR A 994 45.92 -29.52 -43.39
N GLN A 995 46.80 -30.38 -42.87
CA GLN A 995 47.71 -31.18 -43.70
C GLN A 995 46.98 -32.28 -44.52
N ILE A 996 45.84 -32.78 -44.02
CA ILE A 996 45.04 -33.82 -44.69
C ILE A 996 43.78 -33.27 -45.38
N GLY A 997 43.44 -32.00 -45.15
CA GLY A 997 42.21 -31.32 -45.59
C GLY A 997 41.89 -31.56 -47.06
N ASP A 998 42.80 -31.10 -47.93
CA ASP A 998 42.63 -31.24 -49.38
C ASP A 998 42.54 -32.71 -49.81
N LYS A 999 43.17 -33.64 -49.09
CA LYS A 999 43.17 -35.08 -49.44
C LYS A 999 41.85 -35.75 -49.10
N ILE A 1000 41.24 -35.37 -47.98
CA ILE A 1000 39.92 -35.84 -47.57
C ILE A 1000 38.84 -35.21 -48.43
N GLU A 1001 38.92 -33.91 -48.70
CA GLU A 1001 37.95 -33.22 -49.56
C GLU A 1001 37.99 -33.74 -51.00
N ASN A 1002 39.18 -34.02 -51.53
CA ASN A 1002 39.33 -34.68 -52.84
C ASN A 1002 38.80 -36.13 -52.83
N TRP A 1003 38.98 -36.86 -51.73
CA TRP A 1003 38.43 -38.21 -51.56
C TRP A 1003 36.90 -38.20 -51.53
N ASP A 1004 36.30 -37.29 -50.76
CA ASP A 1004 34.85 -37.14 -50.59
C ASP A 1004 34.15 -36.65 -51.88
N ASN A 1005 34.83 -35.80 -52.66
CA ASN A 1005 34.35 -35.34 -53.96
C ASN A 1005 34.62 -36.33 -55.11
N GLY A 1006 35.16 -37.53 -54.82
CA GLY A 1006 35.40 -38.59 -55.81
C GLY A 1006 36.53 -38.31 -56.81
N LEU A 1007 37.32 -37.26 -56.60
CA LEU A 1007 38.46 -36.92 -57.44
C LEU A 1007 39.63 -37.86 -57.16
N LYS A 1008 39.72 -38.96 -57.91
CA LYS A 1008 40.85 -39.90 -57.86
C LYS A 1008 42.13 -39.28 -58.46
N LYS A 1009 42.85 -38.48 -57.69
CA LYS A 1009 44.29 -38.26 -57.88
C LYS A 1009 45.05 -38.51 -56.57
N LEU A 1010 45.41 -39.78 -56.40
CA LEU A 1010 46.38 -40.24 -55.41
C LEU A 1010 47.78 -39.86 -55.88
N PHE A 1011 48.41 -38.85 -55.27
CA PHE A 1011 49.85 -38.66 -55.40
C PHE A 1011 50.57 -39.75 -54.60
N SER A 1012 51.35 -40.57 -55.30
CA SER A 1012 51.98 -41.78 -54.76
C SER A 1012 53.25 -41.53 -53.94
N SER A 1013 53.71 -40.29 -53.79
CA SER A 1013 54.93 -39.95 -53.05
C SER A 1013 54.73 -38.99 -51.86
N ASP A 1014 53.49 -38.76 -51.43
CA ASP A 1014 53.22 -37.80 -50.34
C ASP A 1014 53.40 -38.41 -48.94
N GLU A 1015 53.87 -37.57 -48.02
CA GLU A 1015 54.06 -37.93 -46.60
C GLU A 1015 52.73 -38.21 -45.86
N ILE A 1016 51.58 -37.87 -46.44
CA ILE A 1016 50.24 -38.28 -45.99
C ILE A 1016 49.42 -38.79 -47.18
N LYS A 1017 48.74 -39.94 -47.04
CA LYS A 1017 47.95 -40.57 -48.11
C LYS A 1017 46.57 -41.01 -47.63
N VAL A 1018 45.55 -40.90 -48.47
CA VAL A 1018 44.19 -41.44 -48.22
C VAL A 1018 43.91 -42.50 -49.28
N TYR A 1019 43.74 -43.77 -48.91
CA TYR A 1019 43.47 -44.85 -49.87
C TYR A 1019 42.59 -45.97 -49.31
N LEU A 1020 42.04 -46.77 -50.22
CA LEU A 1020 41.21 -47.94 -49.89
C LEU A 1020 42.10 -49.17 -49.74
N ASP A 1021 42.14 -49.75 -48.54
CA ASP A 1021 42.88 -50.99 -48.26
C ASP A 1021 41.88 -52.05 -47.78
N GLU A 1022 41.85 -53.21 -48.43
CA GLU A 1022 40.96 -54.34 -48.09
C GLU A 1022 39.48 -53.95 -47.85
N LYS A 1023 38.93 -53.09 -48.72
CA LYS A 1023 37.56 -52.53 -48.64
C LYS A 1023 37.28 -51.65 -47.41
N LYS A 1024 38.31 -51.19 -46.68
CA LYS A 1024 38.19 -50.17 -45.63
C LYS A 1024 38.96 -48.91 -46.00
N GLU A 1025 38.27 -47.78 -45.98
CA GLU A 1025 38.83 -46.45 -46.26
C GLU A 1025 39.72 -46.01 -45.09
N THR A 1026 40.99 -45.71 -45.35
CA THR A 1026 42.00 -45.40 -44.31
C THR A 1026 42.90 -44.23 -44.73
N VAL A 1027 43.25 -43.38 -43.77
CA VAL A 1027 44.23 -42.29 -43.90
C VAL A 1027 45.55 -42.75 -43.28
N TYR A 1028 46.64 -42.62 -44.02
CA TYR A 1028 47.99 -42.97 -43.59
C TYR A 1028 48.83 -41.72 -43.39
N VAL A 1029 49.44 -41.61 -42.21
CA VAL A 1029 50.34 -40.52 -41.82
C VAL A 1029 51.76 -41.07 -41.66
N ASN A 1030 52.73 -40.55 -42.39
CA ASN A 1030 54.11 -41.02 -42.35
C ASN A 1030 54.86 -40.54 -41.09
N ARG A 1031 55.91 -41.27 -40.71
CA ARG A 1031 56.81 -40.94 -39.59
C ARG A 1031 57.35 -39.54 -39.61
N SER A 1032 57.77 -39.08 -40.79
CA SER A 1032 58.42 -37.77 -40.92
C SER A 1032 57.51 -36.63 -40.47
N ILE A 1033 56.19 -36.85 -40.47
CA ILE A 1033 55.19 -35.87 -40.04
C ILE A 1033 54.95 -35.97 -38.55
N TRP A 1034 54.61 -37.15 -38.02
CA TRP A 1034 54.24 -37.23 -36.61
C TRP A 1034 55.44 -37.09 -35.67
N ARG A 1035 56.67 -37.43 -36.09
CA ARG A 1035 57.88 -37.16 -35.29
C ARG A 1035 58.19 -35.68 -35.12
N LYS A 1036 57.73 -34.83 -36.04
CA LYS A 1036 57.86 -33.37 -35.95
C LYS A 1036 56.81 -32.74 -35.03
N GLY A 1037 55.87 -33.54 -34.53
CA GLY A 1037 54.85 -33.10 -33.58
C GLY A 1037 55.45 -32.61 -32.27
N ASP A 1038 54.69 -31.79 -31.57
CA ASP A 1038 55.07 -31.20 -30.30
C ASP A 1038 55.19 -32.29 -29.21
N SER A 1039 56.12 -32.12 -28.27
CA SER A 1039 56.16 -32.94 -27.05
C SER A 1039 54.95 -32.66 -26.16
N PHE A 1040 54.64 -33.58 -25.25
CA PHE A 1040 53.55 -33.41 -24.29
C PHE A 1040 53.56 -32.05 -23.59
N ASP A 1041 54.68 -31.64 -22.98
CA ASP A 1041 54.77 -30.36 -22.25
C ASP A 1041 54.55 -29.14 -23.16
N LYS A 1042 55.00 -29.22 -24.42
CA LYS A 1042 54.83 -28.15 -25.40
C LYS A 1042 53.37 -28.05 -25.84
N PHE A 1043 52.75 -29.21 -26.07
CA PHE A 1043 51.32 -29.32 -26.35
C PHE A 1043 50.47 -28.76 -25.21
N MET A 1044 50.82 -29.04 -23.94
CA MET A 1044 50.11 -28.50 -22.77
C MET A 1044 50.16 -26.97 -22.69
N ILE A 1045 51.32 -26.36 -22.95
CA ILE A 1045 51.46 -24.89 -23.00
C ILE A 1045 50.58 -24.31 -24.11
N ASP A 1046 50.56 -24.94 -25.29
CA ASP A 1046 49.77 -24.45 -26.42
C ASP A 1046 48.27 -24.68 -26.20
N LEU A 1047 47.88 -25.73 -25.48
CA LEU A 1047 46.52 -26.00 -25.05
C LEU A 1047 46.04 -24.97 -24.00
N GLN A 1048 46.89 -24.60 -23.04
CA GLN A 1048 46.61 -23.54 -22.07
C GLN A 1048 46.40 -22.18 -22.74
N LYS A 1049 47.22 -21.86 -23.77
CA LYS A 1049 47.04 -20.67 -24.60
C LYS A 1049 45.75 -20.72 -25.42
N TYR A 1050 45.43 -21.86 -26.02
CA TYR A 1050 44.18 -22.04 -26.78
C TYR A 1050 42.94 -21.75 -25.92
N PHE A 1051 42.99 -22.12 -24.64
CA PHE A 1051 41.90 -21.88 -23.70
C PHE A 1051 41.99 -20.55 -22.91
N ASN A 1052 42.94 -19.66 -23.22
CA ASN A 1052 43.16 -18.35 -22.56
C ASN A 1052 43.25 -18.43 -21.01
N TYR A 1053 44.05 -19.37 -20.49
CA TYR A 1053 44.35 -19.43 -19.06
C TYR A 1053 45.70 -18.73 -18.80
N GLU A 1054 45.68 -17.52 -18.24
CA GLU A 1054 46.88 -16.91 -17.63
C GLU A 1054 47.04 -17.46 -16.21
N ILE A 1055 48.21 -18.04 -15.90
CA ILE A 1055 48.64 -18.38 -14.54
C ILE A 1055 49.96 -17.64 -14.29
N THR A 1056 49.99 -16.84 -13.23
CA THR A 1056 51.21 -16.52 -12.45
C THR A 1056 51.91 -17.75 -11.95
#